data_AF-A0A3R7LE14-F1
#
_entry.id   AF-A0A3R7LE14-F1
#
_cell.length_a   1.000
_cell.length_b   1.000
_cell.length_c   1.000
_cell.angle_alpha   90.00
_cell.angle_beta   90.00
_cell.angle_gamma   90.00
#
_symmetry.space_group_name_H-M   'P 1'
#
loop_
_entity.id
_entity.type
_entity.pdbx_description
1 polymer ?
#
loop_
_entity_poly.entity_id
_entity_poly.type
_entity_poly.pdbx_seq_one_letter_code
_entity_poly.pdbx_strand_id
1 'polypeptide(L)'
;MQGSKLHINTRKPLHALVTSEDFKGAFTPSEQGGFIRDMDIPGRGMVARIGGRLLHSTDSGTSKALERLQSIVAEKLDSALSGTEIGALALGSTEAGLKTLARSVAEQAPQPPSAASMVPIVFASSDRRAEERSKDIGRVLTAVETVDGRDGLEMMLKGIENKLRKDGLDDEVEETLDCIRAQRNRPGSLIREFIDFLDDEALARVRLQVTMRIMEALATQSTSQGFKEYVHRVKQCYELFGSPKGEALLLDAATVFGQANNSDFAEHLRKALFYNCLSVWPQWSVQLFETRTEPTQGFATVREVSYRFRVNGNNPATGKSAFDTRMERLRQHLVSEVDPNKRVKRDLAELLFLHLVTPKSLSNPDTLDVLAEAKRFASQLRVNPRDTVATTLVGLTSRSCAVDDLADELINVLKSRSNKVVSLANATADKFRISLHRDIVNWEAIDSITPNTDILVKSQTGDNSIAWFSHLTVSEEEVVPGSLASYSVKTELQERALVATSDGTRLAMKRDLSAPLLPVRFIPVRWDKEEQTIVPDLQDDKPFDAGVGVELQYDLSLLKLRIHGQTTEQERALREQLRAASVTAFTLLAYVTLYEVQRRLRAQLPDAGIAMLRLQHTGRQLDRETDANDGNTAVYAASQAIEKALAREGFVKLQGVTTEAGSGTLQWKRKGALHALLGGQRLQFPLEGSLDKVALVTYVTRPCDSHPAHADADGYIFLSRTYVAERGQNGATLKTLYMRSRLVESRKDFKNPQPILEEIARLHQLGFKHVMLLSQHFGNRHIGRAAERHAPHGTLEFLDQAVKRFPDVHLYTLRRDVFPATRLRKRDNGESGFEVVNFKDHQEMYESLGNDVLRSVMPIYTFATLAVVGDEGERPQSGFCTYFFDVEQRITDVEVRETVRQNILGIGNEAAEVRKSLISVLRAIHFMESEKAPVKASPVLLPVLDPYGWVNPVKRAGAGEIEAMTRRRTGSVFLSLPAVLAHVTKVLHKEAE
;
A
#
# COMPACT_ATOMS: atom_id res chain seq x y z
N MET A 1 -15.79 13.77 35.23
CA MET A 1 -16.68 12.60 35.07
C MET A 1 -18.11 13.08 34.90
N GLN A 2 -18.89 12.40 34.07
CA GLN A 2 -20.35 12.55 34.02
C GLN A 2 -20.96 11.14 34.05
N GLY A 3 -21.46 10.73 35.21
CA GLY A 3 -21.78 9.31 35.46
C GLY A 3 -20.55 8.42 35.26
N SER A 4 -20.70 7.33 34.50
CA SER A 4 -19.63 6.37 34.17
C SER A 4 -18.81 6.75 32.94
N LYS A 5 -18.80 8.03 32.55
CA LYS A 5 -18.04 8.55 31.42
C LYS A 5 -16.97 9.56 31.81
N LEU A 6 -15.78 9.36 31.24
CA LEU A 6 -14.66 10.28 31.31
C LEU A 6 -14.62 11.14 30.04
N HIS A 7 -14.91 12.43 30.17
CA HIS A 7 -14.80 13.40 29.08
C HIS A 7 -13.41 14.05 29.08
N ILE A 8 -12.66 13.85 28.00
CA ILE A 8 -11.33 14.43 27.79
C ILE A 8 -11.47 15.57 26.79
N ASN A 9 -11.38 16.80 27.29
CA ASN A 9 -11.41 18.02 26.48
C ASN A 9 -9.99 18.39 26.02
N THR A 10 -9.61 18.03 24.80
CA THR A 10 -8.31 18.46 24.24
C THR A 10 -8.35 19.88 23.68
N ARG A 11 -9.54 20.40 23.35
CA ARG A 11 -9.71 21.73 22.78
C ARG A 11 -9.18 22.82 23.69
N LYS A 12 -9.57 22.84 24.97
CA LYS A 12 -9.18 23.91 25.92
C LYS A 12 -7.65 24.07 26.03
N PRO A 13 -6.87 23.02 26.33
CA PRO A 13 -5.41 23.15 26.40
C PRO A 13 -4.79 23.45 25.03
N LEU A 14 -5.28 22.87 23.93
CA LEU A 14 -4.76 23.18 22.60
C LEU A 14 -5.02 24.62 22.18
N HIS A 15 -6.22 25.13 22.41
CA HIS A 15 -6.56 26.52 22.13
C HIS A 15 -5.65 27.46 22.90
N ALA A 16 -5.49 27.25 24.21
CA ALA A 16 -4.58 28.05 25.04
C ALA A 16 -3.14 28.02 24.51
N LEU A 17 -2.67 26.84 24.10
CA LEU A 17 -1.34 26.65 23.52
C LEU A 17 -1.17 27.44 22.22
N VAL A 18 -2.06 27.26 21.24
CA VAL A 18 -1.91 27.89 19.91
C VAL A 18 -2.18 29.40 19.92
N THR A 19 -2.90 29.92 20.92
CA THR A 19 -3.10 31.36 21.09
C THR A 19 -1.99 32.03 21.88
N SER A 20 -1.13 31.28 22.58
CA SER A 20 -0.02 31.82 23.35
C SER A 20 1.00 32.51 22.45
N GLU A 21 1.42 33.72 22.83
CA GLU A 21 2.47 34.45 22.12
C GLU A 21 3.81 33.73 22.20
N ASP A 22 4.11 33.05 23.32
CA ASP A 22 5.33 32.24 23.47
C ASP A 22 5.35 31.08 22.47
N PHE A 23 4.21 30.41 22.29
CA PHE A 23 4.09 29.29 21.36
C PHE A 23 4.23 29.76 19.91
N LYS A 24 3.54 30.85 19.54
CA LYS A 24 3.68 31.45 18.21
C LYS A 24 5.10 31.91 17.95
N GLY A 25 5.72 32.57 18.92
CA GLY A 25 7.11 33.03 18.85
C GLY A 25 8.08 31.88 18.67
N ALA A 26 7.97 30.83 19.49
CA ALA A 26 8.85 29.65 19.42
C ALA A 26 8.77 28.91 18.07
N PHE A 27 7.59 28.89 17.46
CA PHE A 27 7.35 28.21 16.18
C PHE A 27 7.26 29.16 14.98
N THR A 28 7.70 30.40 15.15
CA THR A 28 7.89 31.31 14.01
C THR A 28 9.10 30.86 13.20
N PRO A 29 8.97 30.63 11.88
CA PRO A 29 10.09 30.20 11.05
C PRO A 29 11.23 31.23 11.08
N SER A 30 12.43 30.79 11.45
CA SER A 30 13.68 31.56 11.32
C SER A 30 14.85 30.59 11.15
N GLU A 31 16.07 31.09 10.91
CA GLU A 31 17.25 30.23 10.82
C GLU A 31 17.47 29.37 12.08
N GLN A 32 17.03 29.88 13.24
CA GLN A 32 17.22 29.23 14.54
C GLN A 32 15.89 29.01 15.28
N GLY A 33 14.76 28.99 14.56
CA GLY A 33 13.43 28.93 15.15
C GLY A 33 12.43 28.23 14.24
N GLY A 34 11.30 27.82 14.80
CA GLY A 34 10.31 27.01 14.08
C GLY A 34 10.17 25.58 14.62
N PHE A 35 9.07 24.94 14.25
CA PHE A 35 8.77 23.56 14.61
C PHE A 35 9.57 22.58 13.75
N ILE A 36 9.75 22.93 12.48
CA ILE A 36 10.57 22.19 11.52
C ILE A 36 11.79 23.06 11.25
N ARG A 37 12.96 22.63 11.76
CA ARG A 37 14.25 23.32 11.67
C ARG A 37 15.27 22.44 10.98
N ASP A 38 16.37 23.06 10.53
CA ASP A 38 17.56 22.37 9.99
C ASP A 38 17.24 21.36 8.88
N MET A 39 16.23 21.69 8.07
CA MET A 39 15.77 20.86 6.95
C MET A 39 15.63 21.70 5.70
N ASP A 40 16.31 21.27 4.64
CA ASP A 40 16.12 21.83 3.30
C ASP A 40 14.79 21.35 2.71
N ILE A 41 14.08 22.27 2.06
CA ILE A 41 12.85 21.89 1.37
C ILE A 41 13.24 21.09 0.12
N PRO A 42 12.72 19.87 -0.07
CA PRO A 42 13.12 19.02 -1.18
C PRO A 42 12.81 19.67 -2.54
N GLY A 43 13.54 19.27 -3.58
CA GLY A 43 13.28 19.72 -4.96
C GLY A 43 11.87 19.39 -5.45
N ARG A 44 11.42 20.03 -6.54
CA ARG A 44 10.09 19.81 -7.11
C ARG A 44 9.86 18.34 -7.43
N GLY A 45 8.72 17.80 -6.99
CA GLY A 45 8.36 16.40 -7.21
C GLY A 45 8.97 15.42 -6.20
N MET A 46 9.95 15.86 -5.42
CA MET A 46 10.59 15.06 -4.38
C MET A 46 9.84 15.16 -3.05
N VAL A 47 10.11 14.21 -2.17
CA VAL A 47 9.45 14.09 -0.86
C VAL A 47 10.50 13.92 0.23
N ALA A 48 10.41 14.73 1.27
CA ALA A 48 11.14 14.56 2.51
C ALA A 48 10.22 14.01 3.60
N ARG A 49 10.77 13.26 4.54
CA ARG A 49 10.09 12.79 5.75
C ARG A 49 10.88 13.22 6.97
N ILE A 50 10.15 13.59 8.01
CA ILE A 50 10.69 14.05 9.29
C ILE A 50 9.91 13.43 10.46
N GLY A 51 10.52 13.44 11.64
CA GLY A 51 9.87 13.19 12.92
C GLY A 51 10.54 12.12 13.78
N GLY A 52 11.61 11.49 13.30
CA GLY A 52 12.41 10.54 14.09
C GLY A 52 13.63 11.18 14.75
N ARG A 53 14.02 12.40 14.40
CA ARG A 53 15.09 13.14 15.10
C ARG A 53 14.55 14.22 16.04
N LEU A 54 15.15 14.33 17.22
CA LEU A 54 15.04 15.50 18.09
C LEU A 54 16.16 16.48 17.76
N LEU A 55 15.95 17.76 18.11
CA LEU A 55 17.00 18.76 17.99
C LEU A 55 18.17 18.40 18.91
N HIS A 56 19.41 18.58 18.43
CA HIS A 56 20.60 18.23 19.19
C HIS A 56 20.59 18.83 20.61
N SER A 57 20.93 18.02 21.62
CA SER A 57 20.95 18.39 23.05
C SER A 57 19.57 18.73 23.66
N THR A 58 18.46 18.33 23.02
CA THR A 58 17.10 18.53 23.58
C THR A 58 16.51 17.27 24.22
N ASP A 59 17.18 16.13 24.15
CA ASP A 59 16.69 14.81 24.58
C ASP A 59 16.32 14.77 26.07
N SER A 60 17.22 15.23 26.94
CA SER A 60 16.98 15.29 28.39
C SER A 60 15.84 16.26 28.75
N GLY A 61 15.79 17.43 28.09
CA GLY A 61 14.73 18.41 28.28
C GLY A 61 13.36 17.88 27.85
N THR A 62 13.32 17.20 26.69
CA THR A 62 12.12 16.56 26.14
C THR A 62 11.61 15.46 27.08
N SER A 63 12.51 14.61 27.58
CA SER A 63 12.15 13.55 28.53
C SER A 63 11.52 14.10 29.81
N LYS A 64 12.14 15.11 30.42
CA LYS A 64 11.60 15.78 31.62
C LYS A 64 10.25 16.46 31.36
N ALA A 65 10.08 17.07 30.18
CA ALA A 65 8.81 17.70 29.81
C ALA A 65 7.69 16.67 29.63
N LEU A 66 7.99 15.50 29.05
CA LEU A 66 7.04 14.40 28.90
C LEU A 66 6.65 13.77 30.23
N GLU A 67 7.60 13.55 31.14
CA GLU A 67 7.33 13.09 32.51
C GLU A 67 6.45 14.07 33.28
N ARG A 68 6.71 15.38 33.12
CA ARG A 68 5.88 16.43 33.70
C ARG A 68 4.47 16.42 33.12
N LEU A 69 4.32 16.26 31.80
CA LEU A 69 3.02 16.14 31.15
C LEU A 69 2.25 14.92 31.67
N GLN A 70 2.90 13.75 31.77
CA GLN A 70 2.30 12.55 32.34
C GLN A 70 1.84 12.79 33.78
N SER A 71 2.66 13.44 34.60
CA SER A 71 2.33 13.74 36.00
C SER A 71 1.10 14.65 36.11
N ILE A 72 1.04 15.72 35.32
CA ILE A 72 -0.13 16.62 35.26
C ILE A 72 -1.39 15.87 34.82
N VAL A 73 -1.27 15.00 33.81
CA VAL A 73 -2.37 14.16 33.34
C VAL A 73 -2.84 13.22 34.45
N ALA A 74 -1.92 12.55 35.14
CA ALA A 74 -2.21 11.66 36.25
C ALA A 74 -2.98 12.40 37.38
N GLU A 75 -2.52 13.57 37.81
CA GLU A 75 -3.19 14.40 38.82
C GLU A 75 -4.60 14.82 38.38
N LYS A 76 -4.77 15.20 37.11
CA LYS A 76 -6.09 15.55 36.57
C LYS A 76 -7.02 14.35 36.49
N LEU A 77 -6.49 13.16 36.19
CA LEU A 77 -7.26 11.92 36.23
C LEU A 77 -7.67 11.57 37.66
N ASP A 78 -6.78 11.74 38.65
CA ASP A 78 -7.10 11.52 40.07
C ASP A 78 -8.23 12.43 40.54
N SER A 79 -8.15 13.72 40.19
CA SER A 79 -9.22 14.68 40.49
C SER A 79 -10.52 14.32 39.78
N ALA A 80 -10.46 13.88 38.52
CA ALA A 80 -11.65 13.52 37.75
C ALA A 80 -12.32 12.23 38.25
N LEU A 81 -11.54 11.25 38.71
CA LEU A 81 -11.99 9.95 39.19
C LEU A 81 -12.26 9.92 40.70
N SER A 82 -12.23 11.07 41.39
CA SER A 82 -12.51 11.15 42.82
C SER A 82 -13.89 10.54 43.13
N GLY A 83 -13.90 9.39 43.82
CA GLY A 83 -15.12 8.64 44.15
C GLY A 83 -15.66 7.70 43.06
N THR A 84 -14.94 7.47 41.95
CA THR A 84 -15.30 6.48 40.93
C THR A 84 -14.12 5.58 40.60
N GLU A 85 -14.30 4.27 40.70
CA GLU A 85 -13.27 3.32 40.29
C GLU A 85 -13.07 3.33 38.77
N ILE A 86 -11.82 3.26 38.32
CA ILE A 86 -11.50 3.28 36.89
C ILE A 86 -12.11 2.09 36.13
N GLY A 87 -12.30 0.94 36.80
CA GLY A 87 -13.01 -0.21 36.27
C GLY A 87 -14.45 0.09 35.83
N ALA A 88 -15.11 1.09 36.42
CA ALA A 88 -16.46 1.50 36.05
C ALA A 88 -16.55 2.14 34.65
N LEU A 89 -15.42 2.50 34.04
CA LEU A 89 -15.36 2.97 32.66
C LEU A 89 -15.44 1.81 31.65
N ALA A 90 -15.19 0.57 32.07
CA ALA A 90 -15.18 -0.60 31.21
C ALA A 90 -16.50 -1.39 31.31
N LEU A 91 -16.85 -2.05 30.22
CA LEU A 91 -17.91 -3.05 30.17
C LEU A 91 -17.33 -4.42 30.54
N GLY A 92 -18.14 -5.24 31.21
CA GLY A 92 -17.69 -6.54 31.73
C GLY A 92 -17.25 -7.54 30.65
N SER A 93 -17.66 -7.35 29.39
CA SER A 93 -17.17 -8.14 28.27
C SER A 93 -17.28 -7.39 26.94
N THR A 94 -16.45 -7.77 25.96
CA THR A 94 -16.52 -7.30 24.57
C THR A 94 -17.87 -7.63 23.94
N GLU A 95 -18.45 -8.80 24.25
CA GLU A 95 -19.79 -9.16 23.77
C GLU A 95 -20.87 -8.17 24.27
N ALA A 96 -20.84 -7.83 25.57
CA ALA A 96 -21.74 -6.84 26.13
C ALA A 96 -21.51 -5.46 25.50
N GLY A 97 -20.24 -5.10 25.28
CA GLY A 97 -19.86 -3.88 24.57
C GLY A 97 -20.44 -3.75 23.17
N LEU A 98 -20.26 -4.78 22.34
CA LEU A 98 -20.81 -4.80 20.98
C LEU A 98 -22.33 -4.74 20.98
N LYS A 99 -23.01 -5.39 21.94
CA LYS A 99 -24.47 -5.30 22.10
C LYS A 99 -24.92 -3.87 22.44
N THR A 100 -24.23 -3.18 23.35
CA THR A 100 -24.56 -1.80 23.71
C THR A 100 -24.31 -0.84 22.55
N LEU A 101 -23.16 -0.96 21.88
CA LEU A 101 -22.82 -0.16 20.70
C LEU A 101 -23.80 -0.38 19.54
N ALA A 102 -24.26 -1.61 19.31
CA ALA A 102 -25.23 -1.90 18.26
C ALA A 102 -26.59 -1.25 18.54
N ARG A 103 -27.06 -1.28 19.81
CA ARG A 103 -28.30 -0.62 20.21
C ARG A 103 -28.25 0.90 19.99
N SER A 104 -27.12 1.56 20.26
CA SER A 104 -27.01 3.01 20.09
C SER A 104 -27.03 3.49 18.64
N VAL A 105 -26.86 2.57 17.67
CA VAL A 105 -26.99 2.87 16.24
C VAL A 105 -28.20 2.20 15.58
N ALA A 106 -29.11 1.62 16.39
CA ALA A 106 -30.29 0.87 15.97
C ALA A 106 -29.97 -0.33 15.04
N GLU A 107 -28.86 -1.03 15.30
CA GLU A 107 -28.43 -2.23 14.56
C GLU A 107 -28.42 -3.48 15.44
N GLN A 108 -28.37 -4.64 14.80
CA GLN A 108 -28.16 -5.91 15.49
C GLN A 108 -26.69 -6.12 15.84
N ALA A 109 -26.43 -6.63 17.04
CA ALA A 109 -25.08 -7.01 17.46
C ALA A 109 -24.52 -8.11 16.54
N PRO A 110 -23.26 -8.01 16.08
CA PRO A 110 -22.63 -9.06 15.30
C PRO A 110 -22.67 -10.41 16.03
N GLN A 111 -23.11 -11.45 15.33
CA GLN A 111 -23.02 -12.84 15.80
C GLN A 111 -21.94 -13.56 14.99
N PRO A 112 -20.69 -13.65 15.48
CA PRO A 112 -19.63 -14.32 14.76
C PRO A 112 -19.91 -15.83 14.70
N PRO A 113 -19.78 -16.47 13.52
CA PRO A 113 -19.81 -17.92 13.41
C PRO A 113 -18.72 -18.58 14.25
N SER A 114 -18.94 -19.83 14.65
CA SER A 114 -18.02 -20.62 15.48
C SER A 114 -17.17 -21.62 14.70
N ALA A 115 -17.33 -21.66 13.38
CA ALA A 115 -16.60 -22.58 12.52
C ALA A 115 -16.22 -21.92 11.20
N ALA A 116 -15.09 -22.36 10.65
CA ALA A 116 -14.66 -22.08 9.28
C ALA A 116 -14.64 -23.39 8.47
N SER A 117 -14.69 -23.29 7.16
CA SER A 117 -14.54 -24.43 6.25
C SER A 117 -13.42 -24.16 5.25
N MET A 118 -12.37 -24.97 5.30
CA MET A 118 -11.18 -24.81 4.48
C MET A 118 -11.14 -25.86 3.38
N VAL A 119 -11.06 -25.42 2.13
CA VAL A 119 -10.94 -26.29 0.97
C VAL A 119 -9.47 -26.39 0.57
N PRO A 120 -8.83 -27.56 0.65
CA PRO A 120 -7.46 -27.70 0.18
C PRO A 120 -7.42 -27.62 -1.35
N ILE A 121 -6.46 -26.87 -1.85
CA ILE A 121 -6.25 -26.62 -3.28
C ILE A 121 -4.79 -26.83 -3.66
N VAL A 122 -4.55 -27.01 -4.96
CA VAL A 122 -3.22 -27.11 -5.57
C VAL A 122 -3.14 -26.23 -6.80
N PHE A 123 -1.93 -25.81 -7.15
CA PHE A 123 -1.64 -25.27 -8.48
C PHE A 123 -1.51 -26.44 -9.45
N ALA A 124 -2.33 -26.44 -10.49
CA ALA A 124 -2.32 -27.48 -11.52
C ALA A 124 -1.98 -26.90 -12.89
N SER A 125 -1.26 -27.69 -13.68
CA SER A 125 -0.95 -27.38 -15.08
C SER A 125 -2.21 -27.13 -15.92
N SER A 126 -2.03 -26.31 -16.96
CA SER A 126 -3.06 -25.94 -17.93
C SER A 126 -3.32 -27.01 -19.01
N ASP A 127 -2.46 -28.03 -19.12
CA ASP A 127 -2.52 -29.11 -20.13
C ASP A 127 -3.55 -30.22 -19.81
N ARG A 128 -4.38 -30.02 -18.79
CA ARG A 128 -5.42 -30.95 -18.35
C ARG A 128 -6.63 -30.98 -19.28
N ARG A 129 -7.37 -32.11 -19.28
CA ARG A 129 -8.56 -32.31 -20.11
C ARG A 129 -9.67 -31.30 -19.77
N ALA A 130 -10.51 -30.94 -20.75
CA ALA A 130 -11.56 -29.93 -20.59
C ALA A 130 -12.55 -30.23 -19.44
N GLU A 131 -12.91 -31.50 -19.24
CA GLU A 131 -13.79 -31.93 -18.14
C GLU A 131 -13.17 -31.68 -16.76
N GLU A 132 -11.87 -31.91 -16.59
CA GLU A 132 -11.14 -31.62 -15.35
C GLU A 132 -11.08 -30.11 -15.10
N ARG A 133 -10.84 -29.33 -16.16
CA ARG A 133 -10.78 -27.86 -16.11
C ARG A 133 -12.12 -27.20 -15.80
N SER A 134 -13.24 -27.88 -16.04
CA SER A 134 -14.57 -27.37 -15.70
C SER A 134 -14.78 -27.23 -14.18
N LYS A 135 -14.00 -27.96 -13.38
CA LYS A 135 -14.03 -27.93 -11.91
C LYS A 135 -13.01 -26.95 -11.30
N ASP A 136 -12.25 -26.25 -12.14
CA ASP A 136 -11.26 -25.27 -11.67
C ASP A 136 -11.96 -24.16 -10.86
N ILE A 137 -11.34 -23.81 -9.75
CA ILE A 137 -11.85 -22.80 -8.81
C ILE A 137 -11.47 -21.39 -9.28
N GLY A 138 -10.25 -21.27 -9.81
CA GLY A 138 -9.70 -20.03 -10.33
C GLY A 138 -8.48 -20.28 -11.23
N ARG A 139 -7.99 -19.22 -11.86
CA ARG A 139 -6.81 -19.20 -12.73
C ARG A 139 -5.94 -18.01 -12.40
N VAL A 140 -4.64 -18.20 -12.53
CA VAL A 140 -3.63 -17.16 -12.38
C VAL A 140 -2.93 -17.01 -13.71
N LEU A 141 -2.92 -15.80 -14.25
CA LEU A 141 -2.16 -15.45 -15.45
C LEU A 141 -0.88 -14.73 -15.03
N THR A 142 0.27 -15.29 -15.38
CA THR A 142 1.58 -14.71 -15.08
C THR A 142 2.44 -14.62 -16.34
N ALA A 143 3.47 -13.77 -16.31
CA ALA A 143 4.56 -13.75 -17.27
C ALA A 143 5.87 -13.97 -16.53
N VAL A 144 6.71 -14.88 -17.03
CA VAL A 144 8.11 -14.98 -16.65
C VAL A 144 8.90 -14.03 -17.54
N GLU A 145 9.46 -12.98 -16.94
CA GLU A 145 10.31 -11.99 -17.61
C GLU A 145 11.77 -12.33 -17.37
N THR A 146 12.54 -12.58 -18.42
CA THR A 146 14.01 -12.71 -18.36
C THR A 146 14.64 -11.45 -18.94
N VAL A 147 15.17 -10.61 -18.06
CA VAL A 147 15.83 -9.34 -18.38
C VAL A 147 17.34 -9.59 -18.46
N ASP A 148 17.97 -9.12 -19.52
CA ASP A 148 19.43 -9.08 -19.63
C ASP A 148 20.02 -8.28 -18.46
N GLY A 149 20.94 -8.89 -17.70
CA GLY A 149 21.43 -8.41 -16.40
C GLY A 149 22.73 -7.61 -16.48
N ARG A 150 23.14 -7.16 -17.67
CA ARG A 150 24.21 -6.16 -17.82
C ARG A 150 23.81 -4.86 -17.10
N ASP A 151 24.74 -4.21 -16.41
CA ASP A 151 24.46 -2.94 -15.72
C ASP A 151 24.05 -1.88 -16.76
N GLY A 152 22.83 -1.34 -16.61
CA GLY A 152 22.26 -0.38 -17.56
C GLY A 152 23.13 0.86 -17.74
N LEU A 153 23.88 1.28 -16.71
CA LEU A 153 24.86 2.35 -16.81
C LEU A 153 26.04 1.94 -17.68
N GLU A 154 26.66 0.78 -17.40
CA GLU A 154 27.81 0.31 -18.17
C GLU A 154 27.47 0.03 -19.64
N MET A 155 26.23 -0.40 -19.93
CA MET A 155 25.74 -0.51 -21.31
C MET A 155 25.69 0.85 -22.02
N MET A 156 25.22 1.88 -21.33
CA MET A 156 25.17 3.25 -21.86
C MET A 156 26.59 3.80 -22.04
N LEU A 157 27.47 3.61 -21.06
CA LEU A 157 28.87 4.03 -21.10
C LEU A 157 29.62 3.41 -22.28
N LYS A 158 29.41 2.11 -22.54
CA LYS A 158 29.97 1.44 -23.72
C LYS A 158 29.43 2.03 -25.03
N GLY A 159 28.17 2.46 -25.06
CA GLY A 159 27.59 3.17 -26.19
C GLY A 159 28.24 4.54 -26.43
N ILE A 160 28.51 5.28 -25.34
CA ILE A 160 29.20 6.58 -25.36
C ILE A 160 30.65 6.40 -25.81
N GLU A 161 31.38 5.44 -25.25
CA GLU A 161 32.74 5.08 -25.65
C GLU A 161 32.84 4.85 -27.16
N ASN A 162 31.98 4.00 -27.72
CA ASN A 162 32.00 3.69 -29.14
C ASN A 162 31.74 4.93 -30.01
N LYS A 163 30.96 5.91 -29.52
CA LYS A 163 30.72 7.17 -30.22
C LYS A 163 31.95 8.07 -30.15
N LEU A 164 32.53 8.28 -28.97
CA LEU A 164 33.71 9.12 -28.76
C LEU A 164 34.93 8.63 -29.56
N ARG A 165 35.19 7.32 -29.54
CA ARG A 165 36.26 6.71 -30.36
C ARG A 165 36.03 6.92 -31.85
N LYS A 166 34.77 6.81 -32.30
CA LYS A 166 34.42 7.06 -33.71
C LYS A 166 34.63 8.53 -34.10
N ASP A 167 34.49 9.45 -33.15
CA ASP A 167 34.71 10.87 -33.34
C ASP A 167 36.18 11.28 -33.17
N GLY A 168 37.09 10.33 -32.85
CA GLY A 168 38.53 10.56 -32.73
C GLY A 168 39.00 11.11 -31.38
N LEU A 169 38.19 10.97 -30.33
CA LEU A 169 38.47 11.47 -28.97
C LEU A 169 39.02 10.37 -28.05
N ASP A 170 39.95 9.53 -28.53
CA ASP A 170 40.43 8.35 -27.79
C ASP A 170 41.10 8.68 -26.45
N ASP A 171 41.79 9.82 -26.35
CA ASP A 171 42.57 10.22 -25.17
C ASP A 171 41.69 10.71 -23.99
N GLU A 172 40.45 11.13 -24.24
CA GLU A 172 39.53 11.72 -23.24
C GLU A 172 38.42 10.75 -22.79
N VAL A 173 38.35 9.56 -23.39
CA VAL A 173 37.28 8.57 -23.14
C VAL A 173 37.26 8.15 -21.67
N GLU A 174 38.38 7.72 -21.11
CA GLU A 174 38.41 7.12 -19.78
C GLU A 174 38.03 8.12 -18.69
N GLU A 175 38.57 9.34 -18.75
CA GLU A 175 38.21 10.45 -17.84
C GLU A 175 36.73 10.80 -17.92
N THR A 176 36.18 10.86 -19.15
CA THR A 176 34.75 11.12 -19.37
C THR A 176 33.89 10.03 -18.74
N LEU A 177 34.19 8.75 -18.97
CA LEU A 177 33.39 7.64 -18.44
C LEU A 177 33.43 7.59 -16.91
N ASP A 178 34.59 7.81 -16.29
CA ASP A 178 34.73 7.84 -14.83
C ASP A 178 33.98 9.01 -14.19
N CYS A 179 33.98 10.16 -14.86
CA CYS A 179 33.19 11.31 -14.46
C CYS A 179 31.68 10.98 -14.44
N ILE A 180 31.18 10.25 -15.46
CA ILE A 180 29.78 9.79 -15.51
C ILE A 180 29.50 8.75 -14.43
N ARG A 181 30.41 7.79 -14.19
CA ARG A 181 30.27 6.78 -13.13
C ARG A 181 30.13 7.41 -11.75
N ALA A 182 30.89 8.46 -11.46
CA ALA A 182 30.82 9.20 -10.20
C ALA A 182 29.42 9.80 -9.95
N GLN A 183 28.67 10.14 -11.01
CA GLN A 183 27.32 10.69 -10.88
C GLN A 183 26.30 9.67 -10.36
N ARG A 184 26.52 8.36 -10.53
CA ARG A 184 25.61 7.29 -10.06
C ARG A 184 25.29 7.38 -8.58
N ASN A 185 26.32 7.66 -7.77
CA ASN A 185 26.20 7.69 -6.32
C ASN A 185 25.82 9.10 -5.81
N ARG A 186 25.78 10.11 -6.69
CA ARG A 186 25.43 11.47 -6.32
C ARG A 186 23.91 11.61 -6.12
N PRO A 187 23.44 12.12 -4.97
CA PRO A 187 22.04 12.46 -4.76
C PRO A 187 21.52 13.47 -5.80
N GLY A 188 20.32 13.24 -6.34
CA GLY A 188 19.69 14.12 -7.32
C GLY A 188 20.40 14.20 -8.68
N SER A 189 21.35 13.31 -8.99
CA SER A 189 21.90 13.23 -10.35
C SER A 189 20.85 12.67 -11.31
N LEU A 190 20.86 13.18 -12.54
CA LEU A 190 20.02 12.61 -13.60
C LEU A 190 20.37 11.15 -13.88
N ILE A 191 21.63 10.76 -13.74
CA ILE A 191 22.07 9.37 -13.94
C ILE A 191 21.39 8.42 -12.97
N ARG A 192 21.31 8.80 -11.69
CA ARG A 192 20.61 8.00 -10.68
C ARG A 192 19.11 7.89 -10.97
N GLU A 193 18.46 9.03 -11.22
CA GLU A 193 17.04 9.05 -11.60
C GLU A 193 16.77 8.25 -12.88
N PHE A 194 17.71 8.25 -13.82
CA PHE A 194 17.60 7.52 -15.08
C PHE A 194 17.77 6.01 -14.89
N ILE A 195 18.67 5.56 -14.03
CA ILE A 195 18.78 4.13 -13.67
C ILE A 195 17.47 3.65 -13.04
N ASP A 196 16.89 4.43 -12.11
CA ASP A 196 15.58 4.11 -11.52
C ASP A 196 14.48 4.06 -12.61
N PHE A 197 14.53 4.97 -13.60
CA PHE A 197 13.63 4.94 -14.76
C PHE A 197 13.81 3.69 -15.63
N LEU A 198 15.03 3.21 -15.87
CA LEU A 198 15.27 1.98 -16.62
C LEU A 198 14.73 0.75 -15.89
N ASP A 199 14.89 0.71 -14.56
CA ASP A 199 14.47 -0.42 -13.74
C ASP A 199 12.94 -0.48 -13.58
N ASP A 200 12.25 0.66 -13.49
CA ASP A 200 10.82 0.70 -13.23
C ASP A 200 9.98 1.03 -14.48
N GLU A 201 10.20 2.21 -15.08
CA GLU A 201 9.33 2.79 -16.11
C GLU A 201 9.57 2.19 -17.51
N ALA A 202 10.83 1.90 -17.88
CA ALA A 202 11.14 1.26 -19.16
C ALA A 202 10.56 -0.17 -19.23
N LEU A 203 10.70 -0.94 -18.16
CA LEU A 203 10.13 -2.28 -18.05
C LEU A 203 8.60 -2.25 -17.93
N ALA A 204 8.02 -1.21 -17.33
CA ALA A 204 6.57 -1.01 -17.37
C ALA A 204 6.04 -0.85 -18.81
N ARG A 205 6.82 -0.30 -19.75
CA ARG A 205 6.43 -0.25 -21.17
C ARG A 205 6.47 -1.61 -21.85
N VAL A 206 7.42 -2.49 -21.51
CA VAL A 206 7.37 -3.89 -21.98
C VAL A 206 6.11 -4.58 -21.47
N ARG A 207 5.77 -4.38 -20.19
CA ARG A 207 4.54 -4.95 -19.60
C ARG A 207 3.26 -4.41 -20.22
N LEU A 208 3.26 -3.15 -20.66
CA LEU A 208 2.17 -2.58 -21.44
C LEU A 208 2.03 -3.31 -22.79
N GLN A 209 3.13 -3.61 -23.48
CA GLN A 209 3.09 -4.41 -24.72
C GLN A 209 2.51 -5.80 -24.45
N VAL A 210 2.99 -6.50 -23.41
CA VAL A 210 2.42 -7.79 -23.00
C VAL A 210 0.92 -7.68 -22.68
N THR A 211 0.50 -6.59 -22.04
CA THR A 211 -0.91 -6.30 -21.75
C THR A 211 -1.74 -6.14 -23.02
N MET A 212 -1.22 -5.44 -24.03
CA MET A 212 -1.86 -5.32 -25.34
C MET A 212 -2.00 -6.69 -26.02
N ARG A 213 -0.94 -7.52 -26.00
CA ARG A 213 -0.97 -8.89 -26.56
C ARG A 213 -2.00 -9.79 -25.87
N ILE A 214 -2.11 -9.70 -24.53
CA ILE A 214 -3.16 -10.41 -23.78
C ILE A 214 -4.55 -9.98 -24.25
N MET A 215 -4.79 -8.67 -24.41
CA MET A 215 -6.09 -8.16 -24.87
C MET A 215 -6.38 -8.54 -26.34
N GLU A 216 -5.38 -8.54 -27.22
CA GLU A 216 -5.52 -9.02 -28.61
C GLU A 216 -5.90 -10.50 -28.66
N ALA A 217 -5.25 -11.33 -27.84
CA ALA A 217 -5.55 -12.74 -27.74
C ALA A 217 -6.98 -12.98 -27.22
N LEU A 218 -7.42 -12.21 -26.21
CA LEU A 218 -8.80 -12.24 -25.71
C LEU A 218 -9.81 -11.78 -26.78
N ALA A 219 -9.51 -10.71 -27.50
CA ALA A 219 -10.36 -10.20 -28.59
C ALA A 219 -10.51 -11.23 -29.72
N THR A 220 -9.44 -11.96 -30.05
CA THR A 220 -9.47 -13.04 -31.05
C THR A 220 -10.42 -14.17 -30.64
N GLN A 221 -10.52 -14.47 -29.34
CA GLN A 221 -11.43 -15.50 -28.80
C GLN A 221 -12.88 -15.02 -28.59
N SER A 222 -13.09 -13.70 -28.55
CA SER A 222 -14.40 -13.08 -28.38
C SER A 222 -15.25 -13.20 -29.65
N THR A 223 -16.57 -13.37 -29.46
CA THR A 223 -17.55 -13.27 -30.56
C THR A 223 -18.06 -11.83 -30.77
N SER A 224 -17.85 -10.95 -29.80
CA SER A 224 -18.32 -9.56 -29.85
C SER A 224 -17.44 -8.71 -30.76
N GLN A 225 -18.03 -8.14 -31.81
CA GLN A 225 -17.32 -7.20 -32.68
C GLN A 225 -16.97 -5.90 -31.94
N GLY A 226 -17.83 -5.41 -31.05
CA GLY A 226 -17.51 -4.22 -30.26
C GLY A 226 -16.39 -4.42 -29.25
N PHE A 227 -16.22 -5.63 -28.71
CA PHE A 227 -15.05 -5.94 -27.88
C PHE A 227 -13.75 -5.95 -28.68
N LYS A 228 -13.78 -6.52 -29.91
CA LYS A 228 -12.64 -6.47 -30.84
C LYS A 228 -12.26 -5.05 -31.21
N GLU A 229 -13.26 -4.24 -31.54
CA GLU A 229 -13.10 -2.83 -31.90
C GLU A 229 -12.52 -2.03 -30.73
N TYR A 230 -13.02 -2.24 -29.50
CA TYR A 230 -12.47 -1.63 -28.29
C TYR A 230 -10.96 -1.89 -28.15
N VAL A 231 -10.55 -3.15 -28.23
CA VAL A 231 -9.13 -3.54 -28.13
C VAL A 231 -8.31 -2.96 -29.28
N HIS A 232 -8.84 -3.00 -30.50
CA HIS A 232 -8.19 -2.44 -31.68
C HIS A 232 -7.93 -0.94 -31.53
N ARG A 233 -8.93 -0.15 -31.12
CA ARG A 233 -8.79 1.30 -30.94
C ARG A 233 -7.79 1.65 -29.84
N VAL A 234 -7.72 0.89 -28.75
CA VAL A 234 -6.71 1.11 -27.70
C VAL A 234 -5.29 0.94 -28.27
N LYS A 235 -5.06 -0.14 -29.03
CA LYS A 235 -3.76 -0.38 -29.67
C LYS A 235 -3.45 0.69 -30.70
N GLN A 236 -4.42 1.05 -31.55
CA GLN A 236 -4.25 2.07 -32.58
C GLN A 236 -3.90 3.43 -31.98
N CYS A 237 -4.51 3.83 -30.85
CA CYS A 237 -4.11 5.03 -30.12
C CYS A 237 -2.64 4.99 -29.68
N TYR A 238 -2.17 3.85 -29.19
CA TYR A 238 -0.76 3.69 -28.82
C TYR A 238 0.16 3.79 -30.04
N GLU A 239 -0.15 3.08 -31.13
CA GLU A 239 0.67 3.09 -32.35
C GLU A 239 0.76 4.49 -32.96
N LEU A 240 -0.38 5.18 -33.07
CA LEU A 240 -0.47 6.52 -33.66
C LEU A 240 0.19 7.62 -32.82
N PHE A 241 0.06 7.58 -31.49
CA PHE A 241 0.49 8.70 -30.62
C PHE A 241 1.51 8.30 -29.55
N GLY A 242 1.38 7.12 -28.95
CA GLY A 242 2.23 6.65 -27.85
C GLY A 242 3.56 6.01 -28.29
N SER A 243 3.72 5.69 -29.57
CA SER A 243 4.95 5.11 -30.11
C SER A 243 6.09 6.15 -30.20
N PRO A 244 7.36 5.72 -30.34
CA PRO A 244 8.48 6.65 -30.54
C PRO A 244 8.32 7.55 -31.77
N LYS A 245 7.61 7.07 -32.80
CA LYS A 245 7.28 7.81 -34.03
C LYS A 245 5.85 8.39 -34.01
N GLY A 246 5.21 8.45 -32.84
CA GLY A 246 3.84 8.89 -32.72
C GLY A 246 3.65 10.33 -33.18
N GLU A 247 2.53 10.61 -33.84
CA GLU A 247 2.13 11.95 -34.23
C GLU A 247 1.94 12.83 -33.00
N ALA A 248 2.47 14.06 -33.04
CA ALA A 248 2.21 15.04 -32.00
C ALA A 248 0.76 15.51 -32.09
N LEU A 249 0.02 15.46 -30.98
CA LEU A 249 -1.35 15.95 -30.90
C LEU A 249 -1.48 16.89 -29.71
N LEU A 250 -1.35 18.19 -29.99
CA LEU A 250 -1.45 19.22 -28.97
C LEU A 250 -2.90 19.38 -28.49
N LEU A 251 -3.11 19.13 -27.20
CA LEU A 251 -4.36 19.44 -26.52
C LEU A 251 -4.26 20.85 -25.93
N ASP A 252 -4.67 21.84 -26.72
CA ASP A 252 -4.69 23.25 -26.31
C ASP A 252 -6.07 23.61 -25.77
N ALA A 253 -6.12 23.91 -24.48
CA ALA A 253 -7.32 24.36 -23.79
C ALA A 253 -7.06 25.65 -22.98
N ALA A 254 -6.01 26.39 -23.35
CA ALA A 254 -5.47 27.47 -22.56
C ALA A 254 -6.44 28.64 -22.35
N THR A 255 -7.37 28.86 -23.27
CA THR A 255 -8.39 29.92 -23.20
C THR A 255 -9.33 29.77 -22.00
N VAL A 256 -9.49 28.54 -21.49
CA VAL A 256 -10.39 28.24 -20.36
C VAL A 256 -9.61 27.74 -19.14
N PHE A 257 -8.61 26.87 -19.35
CA PHE A 257 -7.89 26.18 -18.29
C PHE A 257 -6.46 26.71 -18.08
N GLY A 258 -6.04 27.77 -18.79
CA GLY A 258 -4.71 28.34 -18.66
C GLY A 258 -3.60 27.57 -19.38
N GLN A 259 -2.52 28.27 -19.74
CA GLN A 259 -1.42 27.76 -20.56
C GLN A 259 -0.70 26.53 -19.97
N ALA A 260 -0.70 26.40 -18.64
CA ALA A 260 -0.06 25.29 -17.94
C ALA A 260 -0.74 23.92 -18.18
N ASN A 261 -1.92 23.92 -18.81
CA ASN A 261 -2.67 22.71 -19.15
C ASN A 261 -2.54 22.26 -20.59
N ASN A 262 -1.74 22.98 -21.39
CA ASN A 262 -1.37 22.51 -22.71
C ASN A 262 -0.42 21.33 -22.58
N SER A 263 -0.72 20.25 -23.29
CA SER A 263 0.14 19.06 -23.33
C SER A 263 -0.06 18.32 -24.63
N ASP A 264 0.99 17.65 -25.09
CA ASP A 264 0.87 16.67 -26.15
C ASP A 264 0.19 15.40 -25.59
N PHE A 265 -0.79 14.88 -26.32
CA PHE A 265 -1.46 13.63 -25.99
C PHE A 265 -0.47 12.46 -25.87
N ALA A 266 0.60 12.48 -26.67
CA ALA A 266 1.67 11.49 -26.65
C ALA A 266 2.40 11.40 -25.30
N GLU A 267 2.55 12.51 -24.55
CA GLU A 267 3.18 12.53 -23.23
C GLU A 267 2.45 11.63 -22.22
N HIS A 268 1.14 11.46 -22.39
CA HIS A 268 0.31 10.65 -21.52
C HIS A 268 0.29 9.19 -21.97
N LEU A 269 0.10 8.93 -23.27
CA LEU A 269 0.02 7.57 -23.81
C LEU A 269 1.34 6.79 -23.75
N ARG A 270 2.49 7.47 -23.64
CA ARG A 270 3.80 6.82 -23.39
C ARG A 270 3.92 6.24 -21.98
N LYS A 271 3.12 6.72 -21.01
CA LYS A 271 3.17 6.26 -19.63
C LYS A 271 2.32 5.01 -19.45
N ALA A 272 2.96 3.90 -19.08
CA ALA A 272 2.28 2.62 -18.90
C ALA A 272 1.11 2.71 -17.91
N LEU A 273 1.26 3.50 -16.83
CA LEU A 273 0.21 3.69 -15.82
C LEU A 273 -0.94 4.61 -16.26
N PHE A 274 -0.86 5.30 -17.41
CA PHE A 274 -1.96 6.12 -17.92
C PHE A 274 -3.17 5.26 -18.31
N TYR A 275 -2.93 4.07 -18.86
CA TYR A 275 -3.97 3.08 -19.24
C TYR A 275 -4.81 2.59 -18.06
N ASN A 276 -4.41 2.89 -16.81
CA ASN A 276 -5.27 2.74 -15.64
C ASN A 276 -6.50 3.67 -15.65
N CYS A 277 -6.68 4.51 -16.67
CA CYS A 277 -7.94 5.20 -16.90
C CYS A 277 -9.05 4.25 -17.41
N LEU A 278 -8.69 3.17 -18.10
CA LEU A 278 -9.63 2.19 -18.64
C LEU A 278 -10.28 1.37 -17.52
N SER A 279 -11.60 1.22 -17.58
CA SER A 279 -12.38 0.42 -16.61
C SER A 279 -12.31 -1.08 -16.88
N VAL A 280 -12.07 -1.47 -18.13
CA VAL A 280 -11.95 -2.87 -18.59
C VAL A 280 -10.54 -3.07 -19.17
N TRP A 281 -9.57 -3.47 -18.34
CA TRP A 281 -8.15 -3.54 -18.75
C TRP A 281 -7.31 -4.41 -17.81
N PRO A 282 -6.27 -5.11 -18.30
CA PRO A 282 -5.34 -5.84 -17.44
C PRO A 282 -4.34 -4.89 -16.74
N GLN A 283 -3.92 -5.25 -15.55
CA GLN A 283 -2.94 -4.56 -14.74
C GLN A 283 -1.92 -5.58 -14.24
N TRP A 284 -0.64 -5.28 -14.43
CA TRP A 284 0.44 -6.14 -13.94
C TRP A 284 0.79 -5.85 -12.48
N SER A 285 1.31 -6.86 -11.80
CA SER A 285 1.91 -6.78 -10.48
C SER A 285 3.13 -7.68 -10.43
N VAL A 286 4.30 -7.11 -10.18
CA VAL A 286 5.56 -7.87 -10.06
C VAL A 286 5.54 -8.68 -8.77
N GLN A 287 5.88 -9.97 -8.85
CA GLN A 287 5.94 -10.87 -7.71
C GLN A 287 7.28 -10.80 -6.96
N LEU A 288 7.34 -11.40 -5.77
CA LEU A 288 8.58 -11.61 -5.01
C LEU A 288 9.60 -12.49 -5.75
N PHE A 289 9.17 -13.36 -6.67
CA PHE A 289 10.07 -14.22 -7.43
C PHE A 289 10.94 -13.42 -8.38
N GLU A 290 12.22 -13.31 -8.02
CA GLU A 290 13.25 -12.68 -8.82
C GLU A 290 14.59 -13.38 -8.56
N THR A 291 15.36 -13.66 -9.60
CA THR A 291 16.69 -14.28 -9.46
C THR A 291 17.65 -13.77 -10.50
N ARG A 292 18.88 -13.51 -10.07
CA ARG A 292 20.03 -13.32 -10.95
C ARG A 292 20.60 -14.68 -11.27
N THR A 293 20.44 -15.09 -12.52
CA THR A 293 21.10 -16.26 -13.09
C THR A 293 22.43 -15.83 -13.71
N GLU A 294 23.43 -16.69 -13.64
CA GLU A 294 24.69 -16.57 -14.38
C GLU A 294 24.64 -17.49 -15.60
N PRO A 295 24.01 -17.10 -16.73
CA PRO A 295 24.25 -17.82 -17.97
C PRO A 295 25.73 -17.69 -18.38
N THR A 296 26.21 -18.67 -19.14
CA THR A 296 27.56 -18.74 -19.73
C THR A 296 27.97 -17.54 -20.60
N GLN A 297 27.13 -16.51 -20.76
CA GLN A 297 27.35 -15.30 -21.57
C GLN A 297 27.06 -13.97 -20.83
N GLY A 298 26.80 -13.96 -19.51
CA GLY A 298 26.55 -12.74 -18.72
C GLY A 298 25.61 -12.97 -17.55
N PHE A 299 25.25 -11.94 -16.78
CA PHE A 299 24.18 -12.04 -15.76
C PHE A 299 22.81 -11.84 -16.43
N ALA A 300 21.76 -12.52 -15.97
CA ALA A 300 20.37 -12.29 -16.38
C ALA A 300 19.42 -12.31 -15.17
N THR A 301 18.46 -11.40 -15.12
CA THR A 301 17.46 -11.31 -14.06
C THR A 301 16.14 -11.93 -14.54
N VAL A 302 15.75 -13.07 -13.96
CA VAL A 302 14.46 -13.73 -14.19
C VAL A 302 13.48 -13.30 -13.11
N ARG A 303 12.26 -12.92 -13.47
CA ARG A 303 11.21 -12.56 -12.51
C ARG A 303 9.82 -12.93 -12.98
N GLU A 304 8.89 -13.05 -12.05
CA GLU A 304 7.50 -13.33 -12.37
C GLU A 304 6.58 -12.11 -12.18
N VAL A 305 5.63 -11.93 -13.10
CA VAL A 305 4.67 -10.82 -13.10
C VAL A 305 3.25 -11.36 -13.27
N SER A 306 2.35 -11.06 -12.34
CA SER A 306 0.94 -11.48 -12.41
C SER A 306 0.06 -10.43 -13.06
N TYR A 307 -0.98 -10.85 -13.78
CA TYR A 307 -1.94 -9.97 -14.43
C TYR A 307 -3.32 -10.05 -13.76
N ARG A 308 -3.84 -8.90 -13.36
CA ARG A 308 -5.20 -8.72 -12.84
C ARG A 308 -6.07 -7.96 -13.83
N PHE A 309 -7.30 -8.37 -14.05
CA PHE A 309 -8.24 -7.75 -14.98
C PHE A 309 -9.17 -6.84 -14.22
N ARG A 310 -9.14 -5.55 -14.55
CA ARG A 310 -10.19 -4.64 -14.16
C ARG A 310 -11.44 -4.97 -14.96
N VAL A 311 -12.55 -5.02 -14.24
CA VAL A 311 -13.91 -5.10 -14.77
C VAL A 311 -14.65 -3.91 -14.17
N ASN A 312 -15.65 -3.35 -14.87
CA ASN A 312 -16.30 -2.06 -14.55
C ASN A 312 -17.11 -2.03 -13.23
N GLY A 313 -16.68 -2.71 -12.17
CA GLY A 313 -17.45 -2.93 -10.96
C GLY A 313 -17.71 -1.67 -10.12
N ASN A 314 -18.72 -1.79 -9.25
CA ASN A 314 -19.25 -0.71 -8.41
C ASN A 314 -18.28 -0.13 -7.37
N ASN A 315 -18.05 1.18 -7.39
CA ASN A 315 -17.27 1.86 -6.37
C ASN A 315 -18.07 1.88 -5.04
N PRO A 316 -17.55 1.29 -3.94
CA PRO A 316 -18.29 1.23 -2.68
C PRO A 316 -18.62 2.59 -2.06
N ALA A 317 -17.88 3.64 -2.40
CA ALA A 317 -18.10 4.98 -1.87
C ALA A 317 -19.26 5.72 -2.58
N THR A 318 -19.42 5.52 -3.88
CA THR A 318 -20.44 6.21 -4.71
C THR A 318 -21.63 5.34 -5.05
N GLY A 319 -21.48 4.01 -4.97
CA GLY A 319 -22.49 3.04 -5.40
C GLY A 319 -22.64 2.93 -6.93
N LYS A 320 -21.78 3.61 -7.71
CA LYS A 320 -21.83 3.64 -9.19
C LYS A 320 -20.70 2.81 -9.79
N SER A 321 -20.80 2.47 -11.08
CA SER A 321 -19.73 1.79 -11.81
C SER A 321 -18.41 2.58 -11.74
N ALA A 322 -17.29 1.89 -11.97
CA ALA A 322 -15.98 2.53 -11.99
C ALA A 322 -15.87 3.59 -13.10
N PHE A 323 -16.52 3.34 -14.25
CA PHE A 323 -16.62 4.26 -15.37
C PHE A 323 -17.45 5.50 -15.01
N ASP A 324 -18.66 5.33 -14.46
CA ASP A 324 -19.51 6.47 -14.10
C ASP A 324 -18.87 7.34 -13.03
N THR A 325 -18.27 6.71 -12.01
CA THR A 325 -17.54 7.46 -10.98
C THR A 325 -16.40 8.29 -11.59
N ARG A 326 -15.74 7.79 -12.65
CA ARG A 326 -14.73 8.56 -13.38
C ARG A 326 -15.37 9.69 -14.20
N MET A 327 -16.49 9.45 -14.87
CA MET A 327 -17.20 10.48 -15.63
C MET A 327 -17.64 11.64 -14.71
N GLU A 328 -18.09 11.34 -13.50
CA GLU A 328 -18.44 12.37 -12.51
C GLU A 328 -17.22 13.16 -12.05
N ARG A 329 -16.09 12.49 -11.77
CA ARG A 329 -14.82 13.16 -11.44
C ARG A 329 -14.38 14.10 -12.56
N LEU A 330 -14.42 13.64 -13.81
CA LEU A 330 -14.04 14.46 -14.97
C LEU A 330 -15.01 15.63 -15.16
N ARG A 331 -16.32 15.41 -15.00
CA ARG A 331 -17.34 16.49 -15.04
C ARG A 331 -17.11 17.52 -13.95
N GLN A 332 -16.81 17.09 -12.74
CA GLN A 332 -16.50 18.00 -11.63
C GLN A 332 -15.26 18.84 -11.96
N HIS A 333 -14.17 18.20 -12.40
CA HIS A 333 -12.91 18.87 -12.67
C HIS A 333 -12.90 19.78 -13.91
N LEU A 334 -13.59 19.37 -14.97
CA LEU A 334 -13.50 20.03 -16.27
C LEU A 334 -14.71 20.91 -16.62
N VAL A 335 -15.85 20.72 -15.95
CA VAL A 335 -17.09 21.49 -16.24
C VAL A 335 -17.58 22.28 -15.03
N SER A 336 -17.61 21.66 -13.84
CA SER A 336 -18.21 22.30 -12.66
C SER A 336 -17.24 23.25 -11.94
N GLU A 337 -15.98 22.86 -11.79
CA GLU A 337 -14.94 23.59 -11.06
C GLU A 337 -13.85 24.10 -12.02
N VAL A 338 -14.26 24.87 -13.03
CA VAL A 338 -13.33 25.43 -14.02
C VAL A 338 -12.46 26.50 -13.36
N ASP A 339 -11.16 26.22 -13.23
CA ASP A 339 -10.16 27.15 -12.70
C ASP A 339 -8.89 27.12 -13.58
N PRO A 340 -8.46 28.26 -14.14
CA PRO A 340 -7.22 28.36 -14.92
C PRO A 340 -5.93 27.95 -14.19
N ASN A 341 -5.97 27.90 -12.85
CA ASN A 341 -4.83 27.49 -12.03
C ASN A 341 -4.83 26.00 -11.71
N LYS A 342 -5.94 25.28 -11.98
CA LYS A 342 -6.07 23.85 -11.69
C LYS A 342 -5.36 23.03 -12.78
N ARG A 343 -4.59 22.02 -12.39
CA ARG A 343 -3.89 21.14 -13.35
C ARG A 343 -4.83 20.04 -13.85
N VAL A 344 -5.36 20.23 -15.05
CA VAL A 344 -6.32 19.34 -15.73
C VAL A 344 -5.77 18.67 -16.99
N LYS A 345 -4.50 18.88 -17.35
CA LYS A 345 -3.89 18.27 -18.57
C LYS A 345 -4.10 16.75 -18.71
N ARG A 346 -3.99 16.02 -17.58
CA ARG A 346 -4.25 14.58 -17.54
C ARG A 346 -5.73 14.27 -17.72
N ASP A 347 -6.61 15.06 -17.12
CA ASP A 347 -8.06 14.86 -17.22
C ASP A 347 -8.56 15.10 -18.66
N LEU A 348 -7.98 16.07 -19.37
CA LEU A 348 -8.25 16.31 -20.80
C LEU A 348 -7.77 15.14 -21.67
N ALA A 349 -6.55 14.64 -21.43
CA ALA A 349 -6.04 13.47 -22.14
C ALA A 349 -6.85 12.20 -21.84
N GLU A 350 -7.27 11.99 -20.58
CA GLU A 350 -8.15 10.87 -20.21
C GLU A 350 -9.50 10.97 -20.91
N LEU A 351 -10.09 12.17 -21.00
CA LEU A 351 -11.36 12.39 -21.69
C LEU A 351 -11.27 12.02 -23.18
N LEU A 352 -10.25 12.53 -23.88
CA LEU A 352 -10.03 12.21 -25.29
C LEU A 352 -9.81 10.71 -25.49
N PHE A 353 -8.91 10.11 -24.71
CA PHE A 353 -8.58 8.70 -24.86
C PHE A 353 -9.81 7.80 -24.66
N LEU A 354 -10.60 8.04 -23.61
CA LEU A 354 -11.83 7.29 -23.36
C LEU A 354 -12.84 7.46 -24.49
N HIS A 355 -12.96 8.67 -25.06
CA HIS A 355 -13.86 8.95 -26.19
C HIS A 355 -13.47 8.20 -27.46
N LEU A 356 -12.17 8.10 -27.75
CA LEU A 356 -11.67 7.38 -28.91
C LEU A 356 -11.90 5.87 -28.77
N VAL A 357 -11.59 5.30 -27.61
CA VAL A 357 -11.57 3.84 -27.45
C VAL A 357 -12.91 3.22 -27.11
N THR A 358 -13.81 3.93 -26.42
CA THR A 358 -15.08 3.35 -25.94
C THR A 358 -16.11 3.30 -27.08
N PRO A 359 -16.51 2.12 -27.59
CA PRO A 359 -17.53 2.03 -28.64
C PRO A 359 -18.89 2.52 -28.13
N LYS A 360 -19.76 2.95 -29.04
CA LYS A 360 -21.14 3.35 -28.67
C LYS A 360 -22.02 2.17 -28.24
N SER A 361 -21.75 0.99 -28.79
CA SER A 361 -22.48 -0.25 -28.51
C SER A 361 -21.58 -1.45 -28.84
N LEU A 362 -21.79 -2.58 -28.14
CA LEU A 362 -21.10 -3.82 -28.46
C LEU A 362 -21.77 -4.63 -29.58
N SER A 363 -23.10 -4.56 -29.65
CA SER A 363 -23.88 -5.29 -30.65
C SER A 363 -23.82 -4.64 -32.02
N ASN A 364 -23.68 -3.31 -32.07
CA ASN A 364 -23.49 -2.54 -33.29
C ASN A 364 -22.39 -1.49 -33.08
N PRO A 365 -21.11 -1.89 -33.12
CA PRO A 365 -20.01 -0.96 -32.93
C PRO A 365 -19.96 0.06 -34.06
N ASP A 366 -19.66 1.30 -33.70
CA ASP A 366 -19.38 2.33 -34.69
C ASP A 366 -18.03 2.08 -35.39
N THR A 367 -17.89 2.49 -36.64
CA THR A 367 -16.58 2.58 -37.30
C THR A 367 -16.03 3.98 -37.05
N LEU A 368 -14.93 4.10 -36.31
CA LEU A 368 -14.31 5.38 -35.96
C LEU A 368 -12.89 5.45 -36.52
N ASP A 369 -12.62 6.45 -37.36
CA ASP A 369 -11.24 6.82 -37.69
C ASP A 369 -10.62 7.55 -36.50
N VAL A 370 -9.79 6.83 -35.73
CA VAL A 370 -9.15 7.32 -34.51
C VAL A 370 -8.32 8.58 -34.77
N LEU A 371 -7.61 8.66 -35.90
CA LEU A 371 -6.73 9.79 -36.19
C LEU A 371 -7.53 11.03 -36.56
N ALA A 372 -8.50 10.88 -37.46
CA ALA A 372 -9.37 11.98 -37.88
C ALA A 372 -10.18 12.53 -36.70
N GLU A 373 -10.72 11.66 -35.85
CA GLU A 373 -11.50 12.05 -34.69
C GLU A 373 -10.64 12.75 -33.63
N ALA A 374 -9.42 12.28 -33.38
CA ALA A 374 -8.49 12.92 -32.44
C ALA A 374 -8.10 14.33 -32.89
N LYS A 375 -7.79 14.51 -34.19
CA LYS A 375 -7.50 15.82 -34.79
C LYS A 375 -8.73 16.74 -34.71
N ARG A 376 -9.93 16.20 -34.96
CA ARG A 376 -11.19 16.94 -34.82
C ARG A 376 -11.38 17.42 -33.38
N PHE A 377 -11.23 16.54 -32.38
CA PHE A 377 -11.33 16.91 -30.97
C PHE A 377 -10.32 17.99 -30.59
N ALA A 378 -9.04 17.84 -30.96
CA ALA A 378 -8.01 18.83 -30.64
C ALA A 378 -8.32 20.21 -31.26
N SER A 379 -8.81 20.23 -32.52
CA SER A 379 -9.22 21.48 -33.18
C SER A 379 -10.40 22.16 -32.48
N GLN A 380 -11.41 21.37 -32.07
CA GLN A 380 -12.59 21.87 -31.36
C GLN A 380 -12.23 22.34 -29.94
N LEU A 381 -11.36 21.61 -29.25
CA LEU A 381 -10.86 21.96 -27.93
C LEU A 381 -10.16 23.32 -27.96
N ARG A 382 -9.36 23.60 -28.99
CA ARG A 382 -8.68 24.89 -29.16
C ARG A 382 -9.65 26.06 -29.38
N VAL A 383 -10.72 25.83 -30.14
CA VAL A 383 -11.71 26.88 -30.49
C VAL A 383 -12.68 27.13 -29.35
N ASN A 384 -13.27 26.08 -28.78
CA ASN A 384 -14.25 26.17 -27.71
C ASN A 384 -14.05 25.03 -26.68
N PRO A 385 -13.12 25.20 -25.72
CA PRO A 385 -12.78 24.12 -24.80
C PRO A 385 -13.95 23.67 -23.92
N ARG A 386 -14.78 24.62 -23.43
CA ARG A 386 -15.90 24.30 -22.54
C ARG A 386 -16.93 23.42 -23.22
N ASP A 387 -17.38 23.83 -24.40
CA ASP A 387 -18.42 23.11 -25.14
C ASP A 387 -17.92 21.74 -25.64
N THR A 388 -16.68 21.70 -26.15
CA THR A 388 -16.05 20.45 -26.60
C THR A 388 -15.97 19.43 -25.47
N VAL A 389 -15.52 19.86 -24.29
CA VAL A 389 -15.43 19.00 -23.11
C VAL A 389 -16.80 18.56 -22.63
N ALA A 390 -17.75 19.48 -22.50
CA ALA A 390 -19.11 19.18 -22.05
C ALA A 390 -19.81 18.17 -22.98
N THR A 391 -19.75 18.41 -24.29
CA THR A 391 -20.34 17.53 -25.32
C THR A 391 -19.70 16.14 -25.31
N THR A 392 -18.37 16.07 -25.20
CA THR A 392 -17.66 14.79 -25.15
C THR A 392 -17.99 14.01 -23.88
N LEU A 393 -18.10 14.68 -22.73
CA LEU A 393 -18.51 14.07 -21.46
C LEU A 393 -19.94 13.52 -21.52
N VAL A 394 -20.89 14.27 -22.10
CA VAL A 394 -22.26 13.79 -22.29
C VAL A 394 -22.27 12.56 -23.20
N GLY A 395 -21.53 12.62 -24.32
CA GLY A 395 -21.38 11.51 -25.25
C GLY A 395 -20.82 10.26 -24.58
N LEU A 396 -19.79 10.39 -23.75
CA LEU A 396 -19.20 9.26 -23.01
C LEU A 396 -20.12 8.73 -21.91
N THR A 397 -20.82 9.60 -21.17
CA THR A 397 -21.76 9.18 -20.12
C THR A 397 -22.87 8.29 -20.71
N SER A 398 -23.30 8.58 -21.94
CA SER A 398 -24.30 7.75 -22.64
C SER A 398 -23.81 6.35 -23.03
N ARG A 399 -22.49 6.09 -22.99
CA ARG A 399 -21.87 4.79 -23.31
C ARG A 399 -21.68 3.88 -22.10
N SER A 400 -22.21 4.24 -20.92
CA SER A 400 -22.01 3.48 -19.68
C SER A 400 -22.38 1.99 -19.84
N CYS A 401 -23.55 1.70 -20.43
CA CYS A 401 -23.98 0.33 -20.73
C CYS A 401 -23.01 -0.43 -21.64
N ALA A 402 -22.41 0.22 -22.64
CA ALA A 402 -21.42 -0.44 -23.49
C ALA A 402 -20.17 -0.84 -22.70
N VAL A 403 -19.78 -0.07 -21.66
CA VAL A 403 -18.64 -0.43 -20.79
C VAL A 403 -18.98 -1.59 -19.86
N ASP A 404 -20.24 -1.69 -19.41
CA ASP A 404 -20.72 -2.85 -18.67
C ASP A 404 -20.72 -4.10 -19.57
N ASP A 405 -21.21 -3.99 -20.81
CA ASP A 405 -21.16 -5.08 -21.78
C ASP A 405 -19.71 -5.51 -22.12
N LEU A 406 -18.74 -4.57 -22.18
CA LEU A 406 -17.31 -4.89 -22.32
C LEU A 406 -16.80 -5.72 -21.14
N ALA A 407 -17.23 -5.38 -19.93
CA ALA A 407 -16.82 -6.09 -18.72
C ALA A 407 -17.40 -7.51 -18.71
N ASP A 408 -18.66 -7.67 -19.08
CA ASP A 408 -19.34 -8.96 -19.18
C ASP A 408 -18.71 -9.85 -20.25
N GLU A 409 -18.41 -9.31 -21.44
CA GLU A 409 -17.71 -10.06 -22.49
C GLU A 409 -16.31 -10.49 -22.05
N LEU A 410 -15.54 -9.60 -21.39
CA LEU A 410 -14.23 -9.96 -20.84
C LEU A 410 -14.34 -11.11 -19.83
N ILE A 411 -15.31 -11.03 -18.91
CA ILE A 411 -15.56 -12.08 -17.91
C ILE A 411 -15.91 -13.40 -18.60
N ASN A 412 -16.78 -13.36 -19.61
CA ASN A 412 -17.22 -14.54 -20.35
C ASN A 412 -16.06 -15.20 -21.10
N VAL A 413 -15.21 -14.43 -21.79
CA VAL A 413 -14.04 -14.96 -22.50
C VAL A 413 -13.04 -15.57 -21.52
N LEU A 414 -12.75 -14.88 -20.40
CA LEU A 414 -11.83 -15.38 -19.36
C LEU A 414 -12.32 -16.70 -18.74
N LYS A 415 -13.64 -16.87 -18.54
CA LYS A 415 -14.21 -18.10 -17.96
C LYS A 415 -14.31 -19.26 -18.95
N SER A 416 -14.73 -18.99 -20.19
CA SER A 416 -15.14 -20.03 -21.13
C SER A 416 -14.12 -20.36 -22.22
N ARG A 417 -13.17 -19.45 -22.53
CA ARG A 417 -12.30 -19.55 -23.72
C ARG A 417 -10.81 -19.26 -23.47
N SER A 418 -10.34 -19.26 -22.21
CA SER A 418 -8.94 -18.87 -21.91
C SER A 418 -7.88 -19.83 -22.43
N ASN A 419 -8.23 -21.08 -22.75
CA ASN A 419 -7.27 -22.14 -23.08
C ASN A 419 -6.33 -21.82 -24.26
N LYS A 420 -6.73 -20.92 -25.19
CA LYS A 420 -5.89 -20.48 -26.32
C LYS A 420 -5.26 -19.11 -26.13
N VAL A 421 -5.61 -18.38 -25.06
CA VAL A 421 -5.17 -16.99 -24.85
C VAL A 421 -3.66 -16.95 -24.60
N VAL A 422 -3.14 -17.84 -23.75
CA VAL A 422 -1.69 -17.94 -23.46
C VAL A 422 -0.90 -18.30 -24.71
N SER A 423 -1.32 -19.34 -25.45
CA SER A 423 -0.62 -19.78 -26.65
C SER A 423 -0.63 -18.71 -27.75
N LEU A 424 -1.75 -18.01 -27.94
CA LEU A 424 -1.86 -16.93 -28.93
C LEU A 424 -1.01 -15.71 -28.53
N ALA A 425 -1.03 -15.35 -27.25
CA ALA A 425 -0.23 -14.24 -26.75
C ALA A 425 1.27 -14.57 -26.86
N ASN A 426 1.71 -15.76 -26.44
CA ASN A 426 3.12 -16.20 -26.54
C ASN A 426 3.62 -16.26 -27.98
N ALA A 427 2.79 -16.66 -28.95
CA ALA A 427 3.17 -16.65 -30.37
C ALA A 427 3.56 -15.26 -30.90
N THR A 428 3.21 -14.19 -30.18
CA THR A 428 3.48 -12.80 -30.56
C THR A 428 4.24 -12.00 -29.50
N ALA A 429 4.57 -12.61 -28.36
CA ALA A 429 5.09 -11.91 -27.17
C ALA A 429 6.29 -12.63 -26.55
N ASP A 430 7.26 -13.05 -27.36
CA ASP A 430 8.39 -13.86 -26.87
C ASP A 430 9.60 -13.00 -26.46
N LYS A 431 9.95 -11.97 -27.25
CA LYS A 431 11.18 -11.19 -27.02
C LYS A 431 11.01 -9.72 -27.41
N PHE A 432 11.22 -8.84 -26.43
CA PHE A 432 11.29 -7.40 -26.62
C PHE A 432 12.74 -6.92 -26.46
N ARG A 433 13.09 -5.85 -27.17
CA ARG A 433 14.33 -5.12 -27.01
C ARG A 433 14.00 -3.70 -26.56
N ILE A 434 14.59 -3.30 -25.43
CA ILE A 434 14.56 -1.92 -24.97
C ILE A 434 15.79 -1.24 -25.55
N SER A 435 15.59 -0.26 -26.41
CA SER A 435 16.63 0.48 -27.10
C SER A 435 16.59 1.94 -26.68
N LEU A 436 17.72 2.44 -26.17
CA LEU A 436 17.96 3.84 -25.85
C LEU A 436 18.57 4.52 -27.06
N HIS A 437 18.00 5.63 -27.51
CA HIS A 437 18.50 6.42 -28.63
C HIS A 437 19.68 7.29 -28.24
N ARG A 438 20.61 7.55 -29.16
CA ARG A 438 21.78 8.42 -28.94
C ARG A 438 21.41 9.83 -28.50
N ASP A 439 20.26 10.32 -28.93
CA ASP A 439 19.79 11.68 -28.62
C ASP A 439 19.34 11.86 -27.17
N ILE A 440 19.32 10.80 -26.36
CA ILE A 440 19.10 10.92 -24.91
C ILE A 440 20.28 11.59 -24.19
N VAL A 441 21.47 11.51 -24.81
CA VAL A 441 22.70 12.09 -24.31
C VAL A 441 22.86 13.48 -24.92
N ASN A 442 23.10 14.47 -24.07
CA ASN A 442 23.52 15.80 -24.51
C ASN A 442 25.02 15.75 -24.83
N TRP A 443 25.35 15.52 -26.09
CA TRP A 443 26.74 15.36 -26.55
C TRP A 443 27.57 16.64 -26.34
N GLU A 444 26.98 17.84 -26.45
CA GLU A 444 27.68 19.11 -26.15
C GLU A 444 28.11 19.21 -24.68
N ALA A 445 27.36 18.58 -23.79
CA ALA A 445 27.69 18.54 -22.36
C ALA A 445 28.80 17.53 -22.02
N ILE A 446 29.09 16.58 -22.93
CA ILE A 446 30.18 15.62 -22.77
C ILE A 446 31.53 16.30 -23.03
N ASP A 447 31.62 17.19 -24.02
CA ASP A 447 32.85 17.90 -24.39
C ASP A 447 33.42 18.79 -23.27
N SER A 448 32.61 19.10 -22.25
CA SER A 448 33.01 19.90 -21.07
C SER A 448 32.54 19.24 -19.78
N ILE A 449 32.60 17.90 -19.74
CA ILE A 449 32.06 17.15 -18.62
C ILE A 449 32.82 17.45 -17.33
N THR A 450 32.07 17.84 -16.31
CA THR A 450 32.52 17.87 -14.93
C THR A 450 31.66 16.89 -14.14
N PRO A 451 32.05 16.53 -12.91
CA PRO A 451 31.21 15.69 -12.07
C PRO A 451 29.81 16.28 -11.87
N ASN A 452 29.62 17.60 -12.06
CA ASN A 452 28.37 18.35 -11.92
C ASN A 452 27.54 18.52 -13.19
N THR A 453 28.07 18.12 -14.34
CA THR A 453 27.43 18.32 -15.64
C THR A 453 26.33 17.28 -15.88
N ASP A 454 25.11 17.73 -16.18
CA ASP A 454 24.00 16.85 -16.52
C ASP A 454 24.07 16.45 -17.99
N ILE A 455 24.35 15.16 -18.25
CA ILE A 455 24.58 14.64 -19.60
C ILE A 455 23.31 14.10 -20.29
N LEU A 456 22.17 14.05 -19.58
CA LEU A 456 20.92 13.51 -20.12
C LEU A 456 19.93 14.62 -20.46
N VAL A 457 19.11 14.39 -21.49
CA VAL A 457 18.01 15.31 -21.85
C VAL A 457 17.08 15.53 -20.66
N LYS A 458 16.77 16.79 -20.38
CA LYS A 458 15.83 17.20 -19.33
C LYS A 458 14.49 17.59 -19.92
N SER A 459 13.43 17.38 -19.15
CA SER A 459 12.14 17.96 -19.48
C SER A 459 12.15 19.47 -19.25
N GLN A 460 11.69 20.26 -20.22
CA GLN A 460 11.50 21.71 -20.06
C GLN A 460 10.44 22.03 -18.99
N THR A 461 9.43 21.16 -18.83
CA THR A 461 8.42 21.28 -17.77
C THR A 461 7.98 19.93 -17.23
N GLY A 462 8.23 19.67 -15.93
CA GLY A 462 7.72 18.48 -15.25
C GLY A 462 8.78 17.43 -14.96
N ASP A 463 8.42 16.15 -15.14
CA ASP A 463 9.24 14.99 -14.78
C ASP A 463 10.17 14.61 -15.95
N ASN A 464 11.45 14.35 -15.65
CA ASN A 464 12.47 14.00 -16.63
C ASN A 464 12.14 12.71 -17.40
N SER A 465 11.42 11.77 -16.77
CA SER A 465 10.95 10.54 -17.41
C SER A 465 10.17 10.78 -18.70
N ILE A 466 9.45 11.91 -18.82
CA ILE A 466 8.68 12.26 -20.01
C ILE A 466 9.61 12.48 -21.21
N ALA A 467 10.71 13.20 -21.00
CA ALA A 467 11.72 13.42 -22.03
C ALA A 467 12.43 12.10 -22.37
N TRP A 468 12.75 11.27 -21.38
CA TRP A 468 13.41 9.99 -21.63
C TRP A 468 12.54 9.00 -22.42
N PHE A 469 11.22 9.04 -22.26
CA PHE A 469 10.32 8.20 -23.05
C PHE A 469 10.37 8.49 -24.56
N SER A 470 10.65 9.72 -25.00
CA SER A 470 10.81 10.01 -26.44
C SER A 470 12.11 9.43 -27.02
N HIS A 471 13.09 9.14 -26.16
CA HIS A 471 14.36 8.54 -26.55
C HIS A 471 14.45 7.04 -26.22
N LEU A 472 13.33 6.40 -25.86
CA LEU A 472 13.26 4.98 -25.55
C LEU A 472 12.27 4.26 -26.47
N THR A 473 12.75 3.21 -27.11
CA THR A 473 11.94 2.33 -27.98
C THR A 473 11.86 0.93 -27.39
N VAL A 474 10.64 0.38 -27.36
CA VAL A 474 10.40 -1.04 -27.11
C VAL A 474 9.99 -1.65 -28.43
N SER A 475 10.78 -2.60 -28.95
CA SER A 475 10.55 -3.22 -30.26
C SER A 475 10.81 -4.72 -30.22
N GLU A 476 10.26 -5.44 -31.19
CA GLU A 476 10.62 -6.85 -31.46
C GLU A 476 11.85 -6.96 -32.38
N GLU A 477 12.21 -5.86 -33.06
CA GLU A 477 13.37 -5.79 -33.95
C GLU A 477 14.69 -6.01 -33.21
N GLU A 478 15.59 -6.78 -33.83
CA GLU A 478 16.89 -7.09 -33.25
C GLU A 478 17.81 -5.86 -33.21
N VAL A 479 17.74 -4.97 -34.21
CA VAL A 479 18.56 -3.76 -34.27
C VAL A 479 17.66 -2.56 -34.51
N VAL A 480 17.68 -1.60 -33.59
CA VAL A 480 17.01 -0.31 -33.76
C VAL A 480 18.05 0.72 -34.23
N PRO A 481 17.94 1.24 -35.47
CA PRO A 481 18.87 2.26 -35.95
C PRO A 481 18.91 3.49 -35.02
N GLY A 482 20.11 4.03 -34.79
CA GLY A 482 20.29 5.19 -33.91
C GLY A 482 20.34 4.86 -32.41
N SER A 483 20.28 3.58 -32.02
CA SER A 483 20.43 3.19 -30.62
C SER A 483 21.86 3.43 -30.10
N LEU A 484 21.95 3.93 -28.87
CA LEU A 484 23.15 4.03 -28.04
C LEU A 484 23.42 2.72 -27.31
N ALA A 485 22.40 2.17 -26.69
CA ALA A 485 22.45 0.95 -25.92
C ALA A 485 21.12 0.20 -26.05
N SER A 486 21.17 -1.13 -25.94
CA SER A 486 19.95 -1.93 -25.96
C SER A 486 20.11 -3.25 -25.23
N TYR A 487 19.07 -3.62 -24.49
CA TYR A 487 19.01 -4.87 -23.73
C TYR A 487 17.71 -5.63 -24.05
N SER A 488 17.77 -6.95 -23.96
CA SER A 488 16.62 -7.81 -24.26
C SER A 488 15.82 -8.16 -23.01
N VAL A 489 14.50 -8.23 -23.19
CA VAL A 489 13.56 -8.76 -22.21
C VAL A 489 12.78 -9.88 -22.90
N LYS A 490 13.03 -11.12 -22.51
CA LYS A 490 12.22 -12.27 -22.94
C LYS A 490 11.00 -12.37 -22.03
N THR A 491 9.82 -12.64 -22.58
CA THR A 491 8.57 -12.80 -21.84
C THR A 491 7.93 -14.13 -22.20
N GLU A 492 7.53 -14.91 -21.19
CA GLU A 492 6.79 -16.15 -21.39
C GLU A 492 5.54 -16.14 -20.51
N LEU A 493 4.36 -16.04 -21.13
CA LEU A 493 3.09 -16.11 -20.41
C LEU A 493 2.78 -17.54 -19.99
N GLN A 494 2.25 -17.68 -18.78
CA GLN A 494 1.84 -18.94 -18.18
C GLN A 494 0.46 -18.78 -17.53
N GLU A 495 -0.34 -19.84 -17.58
CA GLU A 495 -1.60 -19.94 -16.86
C GLU A 495 -1.55 -21.11 -15.89
N ARG A 496 -1.88 -20.86 -14.62
CA ARG A 496 -1.99 -21.90 -13.59
C ARG A 496 -3.41 -21.96 -13.07
N ALA A 497 -3.96 -23.16 -12.96
CA ALA A 497 -5.30 -23.37 -12.42
C ALA A 497 -5.24 -23.69 -10.92
N LEU A 498 -6.25 -23.24 -10.18
CA LEU A 498 -6.48 -23.60 -8.79
C LEU A 498 -7.53 -24.70 -8.75
N VAL A 499 -7.17 -25.86 -8.19
CA VAL A 499 -8.02 -27.06 -8.21
C VAL A 499 -8.18 -27.58 -6.78
N ALA A 500 -9.40 -27.93 -6.37
CA ALA A 500 -9.63 -28.61 -5.10
C ALA A 500 -9.10 -30.04 -5.16
N THR A 501 -8.39 -30.46 -4.12
CA THR A 501 -7.91 -31.84 -3.97
C THR A 501 -8.82 -32.71 -3.13
N SER A 502 -9.64 -32.12 -2.27
CA SER A 502 -10.67 -32.82 -1.51
C SER A 502 -11.82 -31.89 -1.15
N ASP A 503 -12.85 -32.45 -0.52
CA ASP A 503 -13.91 -31.67 0.11
C ASP A 503 -13.36 -30.80 1.25
N GLY A 504 -14.13 -29.76 1.60
CA GLY A 504 -13.77 -28.80 2.63
C GLY A 504 -13.74 -29.41 4.04
N THR A 505 -12.70 -29.10 4.79
CA THR A 505 -12.56 -29.48 6.21
C THR A 505 -13.16 -28.39 7.10
N ARG A 506 -14.11 -28.77 7.95
CA ARG A 506 -14.70 -27.86 8.94
C ARG A 506 -13.80 -27.75 10.17
N LEU A 507 -13.35 -26.53 10.47
CA LEU A 507 -12.49 -26.20 11.60
C LEU A 507 -13.26 -25.39 12.64
N ALA A 508 -13.11 -25.71 13.92
CA ALA A 508 -13.64 -24.88 15.00
C ALA A 508 -12.87 -23.55 15.04
N MET A 509 -13.53 -22.42 14.80
CA MET A 509 -12.91 -21.11 14.84
C MET A 509 -13.85 -20.15 15.53
N LYS A 510 -13.59 -19.88 16.81
CA LYS A 510 -14.49 -19.12 17.67
C LYS A 510 -13.77 -17.88 18.21
N ARG A 511 -14.37 -16.71 18.03
CA ARG A 511 -13.89 -15.48 18.69
C ARG A 511 -14.19 -15.54 20.17
N ASP A 512 -13.18 -15.29 20.99
CA ASP A 512 -13.35 -15.10 22.43
C ASP A 512 -13.63 -13.62 22.71
N LEU A 513 -14.84 -13.33 23.17
CA LEU A 513 -15.34 -11.98 23.45
C LEU A 513 -15.59 -11.76 24.95
N SER A 514 -15.01 -12.61 25.79
CA SER A 514 -15.19 -12.59 27.24
C SER A 514 -14.41 -11.46 27.93
N ALA A 515 -13.31 -10.99 27.33
CA ALA A 515 -12.47 -9.94 27.88
C ALA A 515 -13.24 -8.62 28.12
N PRO A 516 -12.99 -7.89 29.22
CA PRO A 516 -13.56 -6.57 29.45
C PRO A 516 -13.23 -5.59 28.32
N LEU A 517 -14.11 -4.61 28.08
CA LEU A 517 -13.96 -3.65 26.99
C LEU A 517 -14.05 -2.21 27.49
N LEU A 518 -13.03 -1.40 27.19
CA LEU A 518 -13.08 0.06 27.31
C LEU A 518 -13.51 0.68 25.96
N PRO A 519 -14.74 1.20 25.84
CA PRO A 519 -15.11 2.00 24.68
C PRO A 519 -14.51 3.41 24.77
N VAL A 520 -13.87 3.84 23.69
CA VAL A 520 -13.29 5.18 23.54
C VAL A 520 -13.87 5.83 22.29
N ARG A 521 -14.50 6.99 22.41
CA ARG A 521 -15.11 7.71 21.29
C ARG A 521 -14.34 9.00 21.04
N PHE A 522 -13.93 9.23 19.80
CA PHE A 522 -13.38 10.51 19.37
C PHE A 522 -14.52 11.32 18.78
N ILE A 523 -14.82 12.46 19.37
CA ILE A 523 -15.99 13.28 19.03
C ILE A 523 -15.50 14.67 18.57
N PRO A 524 -15.84 15.11 17.35
CA PRO A 524 -15.56 16.47 16.93
C PRO A 524 -16.45 17.44 17.72
N VAL A 525 -15.85 18.54 18.17
CA VAL A 525 -16.52 19.60 18.91
C VAL A 525 -16.20 20.97 18.33
N ARG A 526 -17.08 21.93 18.54
CA ARG A 526 -16.88 23.34 18.20
C ARG A 526 -17.13 24.23 19.41
N TRP A 527 -16.55 25.43 19.37
CA TRP A 527 -16.88 26.47 20.32
C TRP A 527 -18.16 27.16 19.91
N ASP A 528 -19.14 27.16 20.80
CA ASP A 528 -20.31 28.00 20.66
C ASP A 528 -20.02 29.39 21.26
N LYS A 529 -20.08 30.43 20.42
CA LYS A 529 -19.83 31.80 20.86
C LYS A 529 -21.00 32.38 21.62
N GLU A 530 -22.21 31.93 21.36
CA GLU A 530 -23.43 32.46 21.99
C GLU A 530 -23.53 31.92 23.42
N GLU A 531 -23.40 30.61 23.56
CA GLU A 531 -23.47 29.96 24.87
C GLU A 531 -22.15 29.99 25.65
N GLN A 532 -21.03 30.34 25.01
CA GLN A 532 -19.68 30.26 25.59
C GLN A 532 -19.34 28.85 26.10
N THR A 533 -19.85 27.84 25.41
CA THR A 533 -19.70 26.42 25.75
C THR A 533 -19.11 25.64 24.58
N ILE A 534 -18.66 24.42 24.87
CA ILE A 534 -18.26 23.46 23.85
C ILE A 534 -19.47 22.61 23.53
N VAL A 535 -19.80 22.52 22.25
CA VAL A 535 -20.90 21.70 21.75
C VAL A 535 -20.38 20.68 20.72
N PRO A 536 -21.02 19.50 20.61
CA PRO A 536 -20.71 18.56 19.54
C PRO A 536 -20.81 19.23 18.17
N ASP A 537 -19.79 19.04 17.35
CA ASP A 537 -19.79 19.43 15.95
C ASP A 537 -20.21 18.22 15.13
N LEU A 538 -21.45 17.76 15.33
CA LEU A 538 -22.09 16.65 14.61
C LEU A 538 -23.60 16.91 14.56
N GLN A 539 -24.29 16.41 13.52
CA GLN A 539 -25.76 16.40 13.50
C GLN A 539 -26.35 15.48 14.57
N ASP A 540 -25.69 14.34 14.82
CA ASP A 540 -26.05 13.37 15.84
C ASP A 540 -24.76 12.80 16.46
N ASP A 541 -24.58 13.04 17.75
CA ASP A 541 -23.45 12.60 18.55
C ASP A 541 -23.79 11.36 19.39
N LYS A 542 -24.98 10.78 19.26
CA LYS A 542 -25.38 9.52 19.91
C LYS A 542 -24.83 8.24 19.27
N PRO A 543 -24.46 8.18 17.97
CA PRO A 543 -24.00 6.94 17.37
C PRO A 543 -22.79 6.36 18.10
N PHE A 544 -22.86 5.07 18.42
CA PHE A 544 -21.83 4.34 19.15
C PHE A 544 -21.57 4.85 20.59
N ASP A 545 -22.53 5.54 21.18
CA ASP A 545 -22.49 5.80 22.61
C ASP A 545 -22.73 4.50 23.39
N ALA A 546 -21.81 4.15 24.29
CA ALA A 546 -21.92 2.97 25.15
C ALA A 546 -22.51 3.29 26.54
N GLY A 547 -22.79 4.56 26.85
CA GLY A 547 -23.20 5.01 28.18
C GLY A 547 -22.09 5.02 29.24
N VAL A 548 -20.97 4.35 28.97
CA VAL A 548 -19.77 4.26 29.80
C VAL A 548 -18.52 4.46 28.94
N GLY A 549 -17.37 4.74 29.57
CA GLY A 549 -16.08 4.78 28.89
C GLY A 549 -15.50 6.18 28.73
N VAL A 550 -14.76 6.41 27.63
CA VAL A 550 -14.01 7.66 27.41
C VAL A 550 -14.54 8.39 26.18
N GLU A 551 -14.77 9.69 26.32
CA GLU A 551 -15.08 10.58 25.19
C GLU A 551 -13.95 11.60 25.02
N LEU A 552 -13.17 11.44 23.95
CA LEU A 552 -12.08 12.32 23.58
C LEU A 552 -12.59 13.35 22.57
N GLN A 553 -12.73 14.58 23.04
CA GLN A 553 -13.25 15.70 22.26
C GLN A 553 -12.11 16.39 21.51
N TYR A 554 -12.28 16.62 20.20
CA TYR A 554 -11.28 17.32 19.39
C TYR A 554 -11.92 18.43 18.52
N ASP A 555 -11.19 19.52 18.29
CA ASP A 555 -11.68 20.66 17.52
C ASP A 555 -10.98 20.72 16.15
N LEU A 556 -11.73 20.47 15.08
CA LEU A 556 -11.21 20.48 13.71
C LEU A 556 -10.64 21.83 13.30
N SER A 557 -11.15 22.93 13.87
CA SER A 557 -10.73 24.28 13.52
C SER A 557 -9.27 24.57 13.91
N LEU A 558 -8.76 23.89 14.95
CA LEU A 558 -7.39 24.00 15.45
C LEU A 558 -6.40 23.10 14.67
N LEU A 559 -6.90 22.15 13.89
CA LEU A 559 -6.09 21.12 13.20
C LEU A 559 -6.09 21.28 11.67
N LYS A 560 -6.99 22.13 11.15
CA LYS A 560 -7.13 22.43 9.72
C LYS A 560 -6.10 23.47 9.26
N LEU A 561 -5.49 23.26 8.10
CA LEU A 561 -4.66 24.28 7.46
C LEU A 561 -5.55 25.28 6.72
N ARG A 562 -5.48 26.55 7.10
CA ARG A 562 -6.22 27.63 6.44
C ARG A 562 -5.26 28.43 5.57
N ILE A 563 -5.27 28.19 4.27
CA ILE A 563 -4.52 28.98 3.28
C ILE A 563 -5.52 29.64 2.35
N HIS A 564 -5.35 30.94 2.09
CA HIS A 564 -6.17 31.71 1.16
C HIS A 564 -5.32 32.12 -0.04
N GLY A 565 -5.97 32.48 -1.16
CA GLY A 565 -5.26 32.86 -2.40
C GLY A 565 -4.32 34.07 -2.26
N GLN A 566 -4.49 34.90 -1.22
CA GLN A 566 -3.66 36.08 -0.91
C GLN A 566 -2.60 35.84 0.18
N THR A 567 -2.51 34.64 0.75
CA THR A 567 -1.55 34.33 1.82
C THR A 567 -0.11 34.41 1.30
N THR A 568 0.74 35.20 1.95
CA THR A 568 2.16 35.34 1.57
C THR A 568 2.92 34.04 1.86
N GLU A 569 4.08 33.84 1.21
CA GLU A 569 4.92 32.67 1.43
C GLU A 569 5.41 32.54 2.88
N GLN A 570 5.72 33.66 3.53
CA GLN A 570 6.11 33.72 4.94
C GLN A 570 4.94 33.34 5.86
N GLU A 571 3.76 33.90 5.60
CA GLU A 571 2.55 33.58 6.37
C GLU A 571 2.13 32.13 6.19
N ARG A 572 2.28 31.59 4.97
CA ARG A 572 2.05 30.17 4.68
C ARG A 572 2.99 29.27 5.46
N ALA A 573 4.30 29.57 5.45
CA ALA A 573 5.29 28.81 6.23
C ALA A 573 4.96 28.80 7.73
N LEU A 574 4.61 29.96 8.28
CA LEU A 574 4.19 30.07 9.68
C LEU A 574 2.96 29.20 9.97
N ARG A 575 1.91 29.30 9.15
CA ARG A 575 0.67 28.52 9.33
C ARG A 575 0.90 27.01 9.20
N GLU A 576 1.76 26.58 8.29
CA GLU A 576 2.16 25.18 8.12
C GLU A 576 2.89 24.64 9.36
N GLN A 577 3.87 25.37 9.88
CA GLN A 577 4.60 24.97 11.09
C GLN A 577 3.71 24.97 12.33
N LEU A 578 2.88 26.00 12.52
CA LEU A 578 1.93 26.05 13.63
C LEU A 578 0.92 24.91 13.57
N ARG A 579 0.43 24.54 12.37
CA ARG A 579 -0.44 23.38 12.22
C ARG A 579 0.29 22.09 12.57
N ALA A 580 1.50 21.88 12.05
CA ALA A 580 2.27 20.67 12.35
C ALA A 580 2.54 20.52 13.86
N ALA A 581 2.88 21.62 14.54
CA ALA A 581 3.02 21.67 15.99
C ALA A 581 1.69 21.39 16.71
N SER A 582 0.58 21.95 16.24
CA SER A 582 -0.76 21.76 16.83
C SER A 582 -1.25 20.31 16.72
N VAL A 583 -1.06 19.69 15.56
CA VAL A 583 -1.40 18.27 15.34
C VAL A 583 -0.52 17.38 16.20
N THR A 584 0.76 17.71 16.34
CA THR A 584 1.68 16.99 17.24
C THR A 584 1.23 17.11 18.68
N ALA A 585 0.95 18.32 19.17
CA ALA A 585 0.46 18.57 20.52
C ALA A 585 -0.85 17.82 20.81
N PHE A 586 -1.79 17.81 19.87
CA PHE A 586 -3.03 17.02 19.98
C PHE A 586 -2.73 15.54 20.13
N THR A 587 -1.85 15.01 19.28
CA THR A 587 -1.46 13.60 19.26
C THR A 587 -0.80 13.20 20.59
N LEU A 588 0.12 14.03 21.10
CA LEU A 588 0.80 13.82 22.38
C LEU A 588 -0.20 13.82 23.54
N LEU A 589 -1.03 14.87 23.65
CA LEU A 589 -1.99 15.00 24.74
C LEU A 589 -3.01 13.85 24.74
N ALA A 590 -3.54 13.50 23.57
CA ALA A 590 -4.47 12.39 23.42
C ALA A 590 -3.82 11.06 23.81
N TYR A 591 -2.60 10.79 23.30
CA TYR A 591 -1.87 9.56 23.61
C TYR A 591 -1.54 9.44 25.09
N VAL A 592 -0.90 10.46 25.70
CA VAL A 592 -0.48 10.40 27.12
C VAL A 592 -1.69 10.22 28.04
N THR A 593 -2.81 10.89 27.74
CA THR A 593 -4.04 10.75 28.54
C THR A 593 -4.64 9.35 28.41
N LEU A 594 -4.76 8.83 27.20
CA LEU A 594 -5.30 7.49 26.98
C LEU A 594 -4.38 6.39 27.50
N TYR A 595 -3.06 6.57 27.41
CA TYR A 595 -2.05 5.68 27.99
C TYR A 595 -2.23 5.59 29.50
N GLU A 596 -2.37 6.71 30.20
CA GLU A 596 -2.52 6.70 31.66
C GLU A 596 -3.85 6.07 32.09
N VAL A 597 -4.94 6.30 31.34
CA VAL A 597 -6.22 5.60 31.55
C VAL A 597 -6.06 4.09 31.35
N GLN A 598 -5.44 3.66 30.24
CA GLN A 598 -5.21 2.27 29.91
C GLN A 598 -4.34 1.57 30.96
N ARG A 599 -3.23 2.19 31.37
CA ARG A 599 -2.28 1.68 32.36
C ARG A 599 -2.98 1.41 33.69
N ARG A 600 -3.75 2.38 34.19
CA ARG A 600 -4.51 2.25 35.44
C ARG A 600 -5.65 1.24 35.33
N LEU A 601 -6.35 1.20 34.20
CA LEU A 601 -7.42 0.23 33.97
C LEU A 601 -6.87 -1.20 33.96
N ARG A 602 -5.76 -1.43 33.27
CA ARG A 602 -5.15 -2.77 33.17
C ARG A 602 -4.47 -3.25 34.44
N ALA A 603 -4.10 -2.34 35.34
CA ALA A 603 -3.70 -2.72 36.69
C ALA A 603 -4.83 -3.42 37.46
N GLN A 604 -6.10 -3.11 37.16
CA GLN A 604 -7.29 -3.75 37.75
C GLN A 604 -7.87 -4.86 36.85
N LEU A 605 -7.85 -4.66 35.54
CA LEU A 605 -8.41 -5.54 34.52
C LEU A 605 -7.35 -5.83 33.44
N PRO A 606 -6.39 -6.75 33.68
CA PRO A 606 -5.23 -6.97 32.81
C PRO A 606 -5.58 -7.27 31.35
N ASP A 607 -6.69 -7.98 31.14
CA ASP A 607 -7.15 -8.42 29.83
C ASP A 607 -8.06 -7.40 29.11
N ALA A 608 -8.29 -6.22 29.69
CA ALA A 608 -9.19 -5.23 29.10
C ALA A 608 -8.74 -4.79 27.70
N GLY A 609 -9.59 -5.00 26.71
CA GLY A 609 -9.41 -4.50 25.35
C GLY A 609 -9.91 -3.05 25.21
N ILE A 610 -9.41 -2.33 24.21
CA ILE A 610 -9.88 -0.97 23.90
C ILE A 610 -10.50 -0.95 22.50
N ALA A 611 -11.75 -0.50 22.40
CA ALA A 611 -12.41 -0.20 21.12
C ALA A 611 -12.48 1.31 20.93
N MET A 612 -11.70 1.83 19.98
CA MET A 612 -11.67 3.25 19.63
C MET A 612 -12.58 3.50 18.42
N LEU A 613 -13.52 4.41 18.56
CA LEU A 613 -14.45 4.82 17.50
C LEU A 613 -14.26 6.30 17.18
N ARG A 614 -13.74 6.59 15.98
CA ARG A 614 -13.59 7.96 15.50
C ARG A 614 -14.80 8.38 14.68
N LEU A 615 -15.61 9.27 15.24
CA LEU A 615 -16.67 9.94 14.50
C LEU A 615 -16.07 11.09 13.71
N GLN A 616 -16.50 11.29 12.47
CA GLN A 616 -16.04 12.40 11.63
C GLN A 616 -17.15 12.81 10.65
N HIS A 617 -17.12 14.05 10.18
CA HIS A 617 -18.11 14.54 9.21
C HIS A 617 -18.07 13.76 7.90
N THR A 618 -16.94 13.88 7.21
CA THR A 618 -16.76 13.40 5.83
C THR A 618 -15.60 12.42 5.73
N GLY A 619 -15.52 11.73 4.58
CA GLY A 619 -14.41 10.85 4.25
C GLY A 619 -13.21 11.61 3.69
N ARG A 620 -12.38 10.89 2.93
CA ARG A 620 -11.28 11.46 2.14
C ARG A 620 -11.82 12.49 1.14
N GLN A 621 -11.14 13.62 0.99
CA GLN A 621 -11.44 14.60 -0.06
C GLN A 621 -10.93 14.12 -1.43
N LEU A 622 -11.56 14.58 -2.50
CA LEU A 622 -11.21 14.19 -3.87
C LEU A 622 -9.89 14.81 -4.32
N ASP A 623 -9.69 16.09 -4.01
CA ASP A 623 -8.49 16.85 -4.30
C ASP A 623 -7.40 16.62 -3.24
N ARG A 624 -6.14 16.45 -3.67
CA ARG A 624 -5.02 16.17 -2.77
C ARG A 624 -4.72 17.34 -1.84
N GLU A 625 -4.71 18.57 -2.34
CA GLU A 625 -4.36 19.75 -1.54
C GLU A 625 -5.44 20.00 -0.48
N THR A 626 -6.71 19.86 -0.87
CA THR A 626 -7.86 19.95 0.03
C THR A 626 -7.82 18.85 1.09
N ASP A 627 -7.53 17.59 0.72
CA ASP A 627 -7.38 16.47 1.65
C ASP A 627 -6.21 16.68 2.62
N ALA A 628 -5.09 17.21 2.14
CA ALA A 628 -3.90 17.51 2.93
C ALA A 628 -4.14 18.63 3.95
N ASN A 629 -4.95 19.62 3.59
CA ASN A 629 -5.30 20.75 4.43
C ASN A 629 -6.42 20.44 5.44
N ASP A 630 -7.18 19.37 5.22
CA ASP A 630 -8.34 19.04 6.03
C ASP A 630 -7.97 18.58 7.46
N GLY A 631 -8.80 18.98 8.43
CA GLY A 631 -8.64 18.59 9.83
C GLY A 631 -8.93 17.11 10.06
N ASN A 632 -9.90 16.50 9.35
CA ASN A 632 -10.22 15.09 9.54
C ASN A 632 -9.08 14.18 9.07
N THR A 633 -8.36 14.57 8.02
CA THR A 633 -7.16 13.86 7.57
C THR A 633 -6.07 13.87 8.63
N ALA A 634 -5.86 15.01 9.30
CA ALA A 634 -4.91 15.12 10.41
C ALA A 634 -5.32 14.26 11.62
N VAL A 635 -6.60 14.30 12.02
CA VAL A 635 -7.12 13.46 13.12
C VAL A 635 -7.08 11.98 12.74
N TYR A 636 -7.32 11.64 11.47
CA TYR A 636 -7.16 10.27 10.99
C TYR A 636 -5.72 9.79 11.18
N ALA A 637 -4.72 10.56 10.73
CA ALA A 637 -3.32 10.24 10.92
C ALA A 637 -2.93 10.12 12.41
N ALA A 638 -3.37 11.07 13.24
CA ALA A 638 -3.14 11.04 14.68
C ALA A 638 -3.76 9.79 15.33
N SER A 639 -5.02 9.48 15.03
CA SER A 639 -5.70 8.30 15.58
C SER A 639 -5.01 6.98 15.20
N GLN A 640 -4.49 6.86 13.97
CA GLN A 640 -3.73 5.70 13.52
C GLN A 640 -2.39 5.58 14.25
N ALA A 641 -1.72 6.69 14.55
CA ALA A 641 -0.49 6.69 15.35
C ALA A 641 -0.78 6.31 16.81
N ILE A 642 -1.85 6.85 17.40
CA ILE A 642 -2.29 6.57 18.77
C ILE A 642 -2.68 5.10 18.93
N GLU A 643 -3.44 4.51 18.00
CA GLU A 643 -3.79 3.09 18.03
C GLU A 643 -2.53 2.21 18.12
N LYS A 644 -1.54 2.48 17.25
CA LYS A 644 -0.29 1.72 17.21
C LYS A 644 0.51 1.85 18.50
N ALA A 645 0.56 3.05 19.08
CA ALA A 645 1.29 3.31 20.32
C ALA A 645 0.59 2.69 21.54
N LEU A 646 -0.73 2.81 21.67
CA LEU A 646 -1.51 2.20 22.76
C LEU A 646 -1.54 0.66 22.67
N ALA A 647 -1.43 0.11 21.47
CA ALA A 647 -1.36 -1.34 21.24
C ALA A 647 -0.09 -1.99 21.85
N ARG A 648 0.87 -1.19 22.34
CA ARG A 648 2.03 -1.66 23.10
C ARG A 648 1.66 -2.37 24.40
N GLU A 649 0.60 -1.91 25.06
CA GLU A 649 0.21 -2.47 26.35
C GLU A 649 -0.72 -3.69 26.22
N GLY A 650 -1.23 -3.97 25.00
CA GLY A 650 -2.23 -5.02 24.72
C GLY A 650 -3.27 -4.62 23.67
N PHE A 651 -4.39 -5.35 23.58
CA PHE A 651 -5.33 -5.20 22.45
C PHE A 651 -6.02 -3.82 22.37
N VAL A 652 -5.89 -3.18 21.21
CA VAL A 652 -6.56 -1.92 20.83
C VAL A 652 -7.03 -2.06 19.39
N LYS A 653 -8.26 -1.65 19.11
CA LYS A 653 -8.83 -1.62 17.76
C LYS A 653 -9.50 -0.28 17.48
N LEU A 654 -9.05 0.40 16.43
CA LEU A 654 -9.64 1.64 15.95
C LEU A 654 -10.53 1.41 14.73
N GLN A 655 -11.69 2.06 14.72
CA GLN A 655 -12.55 2.16 13.55
C GLN A 655 -13.06 3.59 13.35
N GLY A 656 -13.01 4.07 12.11
CA GLY A 656 -13.56 5.38 11.72
C GLY A 656 -14.97 5.26 11.15
N VAL A 657 -15.85 6.21 11.47
CA VAL A 657 -17.22 6.29 10.98
C VAL A 657 -17.54 7.72 10.54
N THR A 658 -17.97 7.88 9.30
CA THR A 658 -18.51 9.16 8.84
C THR A 658 -19.96 9.31 9.28
N THR A 659 -20.33 10.43 9.85
CA THR A 659 -21.68 10.74 10.33
C THR A 659 -22.57 11.35 9.24
N GLU A 660 -21.98 11.86 8.15
CA GLU A 660 -22.73 12.46 7.03
C GLU A 660 -22.76 11.53 5.80
N ALA A 661 -23.94 11.01 5.45
CA ALA A 661 -24.24 10.31 4.19
C ALA A 661 -25.76 10.11 4.02
N GLY A 662 -26.22 9.65 2.85
CA GLY A 662 -27.60 9.20 2.67
C GLY A 662 -27.96 8.03 3.62
N SER A 663 -29.25 7.89 3.95
CA SER A 663 -29.74 6.98 5.01
C SER A 663 -29.32 5.51 4.83
N GLY A 664 -29.47 4.93 3.63
CA GLY A 664 -29.04 3.56 3.33
C GLY A 664 -27.52 3.37 3.46
N THR A 665 -26.74 4.37 3.06
CA THR A 665 -25.27 4.38 3.17
C THR A 665 -24.82 4.47 4.63
N LEU A 666 -25.50 5.26 5.47
CA LEU A 666 -25.22 5.34 6.90
C LEU A 666 -25.47 4.02 7.60
N GLN A 667 -26.57 3.34 7.27
CA GLN A 667 -26.87 2.02 7.83
C GLN A 667 -25.75 1.01 7.54
N TRP A 668 -25.33 0.93 6.27
CA TRP A 668 -24.23 0.05 5.86
C TRP A 668 -22.91 0.38 6.57
N LYS A 669 -22.58 1.67 6.71
CA LYS A 669 -21.39 2.13 7.43
C LYS A 669 -21.42 1.77 8.92
N ARG A 670 -22.57 1.94 9.58
CA ARG A 670 -22.76 1.58 11.00
C ARG A 670 -22.57 0.08 11.22
N LYS A 671 -23.23 -0.73 10.41
CA LYS A 671 -23.08 -2.20 10.43
C LYS A 671 -21.64 -2.64 10.16
N GLY A 672 -21.01 -2.08 9.13
CA GLY A 672 -19.62 -2.36 8.80
C GLY A 672 -18.66 -2.02 9.95
N ALA A 673 -18.87 -0.89 10.61
CA ALA A 673 -18.06 -0.49 11.75
C ALA A 673 -18.20 -1.43 12.95
N LEU A 674 -19.41 -1.93 13.27
CA LEU A 674 -19.61 -2.94 14.32
C LEU A 674 -18.85 -4.24 14.01
N HIS A 675 -18.88 -4.70 12.76
CA HIS A 675 -18.14 -5.90 12.35
C HIS A 675 -16.63 -5.69 12.36
N ALA A 676 -16.15 -4.49 12.03
CA ALA A 676 -14.73 -4.16 12.07
C ALA A 676 -14.13 -4.24 13.50
N LEU A 677 -14.93 -3.94 14.54
CA LEU A 677 -14.51 -4.08 15.94
C LEU A 677 -14.27 -5.54 16.38
N LEU A 678 -14.75 -6.52 15.62
CA LEU A 678 -14.41 -7.92 15.85
C LEU A 678 -12.97 -8.25 15.42
N GLY A 679 -12.40 -7.50 14.47
CA GLY A 679 -11.06 -7.75 13.95
C GLY A 679 -9.98 -7.66 15.03
N GLY A 680 -9.10 -8.65 15.08
CA GLY A 680 -7.99 -8.77 16.02
C GLY A 680 -8.36 -9.28 17.42
N GLN A 681 -9.65 -9.53 17.70
CA GLN A 681 -10.09 -10.18 18.94
C GLN A 681 -9.51 -11.60 19.05
N ARG A 682 -9.30 -12.08 20.27
CA ARG A 682 -8.75 -13.41 20.56
C ARG A 682 -9.53 -14.49 19.79
N LEU A 683 -8.82 -15.46 19.23
CA LEU A 683 -9.41 -16.54 18.44
C LEU A 683 -9.04 -17.91 19.02
N GLN A 684 -10.06 -18.71 19.33
CA GLN A 684 -9.90 -20.13 19.65
C GLN A 684 -9.95 -20.95 18.36
N PHE A 685 -8.96 -21.82 18.16
CA PHE A 685 -8.79 -22.61 16.95
C PHE A 685 -8.10 -23.96 17.23
N PRO A 686 -8.24 -24.98 16.35
CA PRO A 686 -7.46 -26.19 16.43
C PRO A 686 -6.00 -25.89 16.05
N LEU A 687 -5.09 -25.95 17.03
CA LEU A 687 -3.66 -25.99 16.76
C LEU A 687 -3.29 -27.43 16.41
N GLU A 688 -3.30 -27.73 15.12
CA GLU A 688 -2.86 -29.02 14.60
C GLU A 688 -1.37 -29.22 14.89
N GLY A 689 -0.90 -30.47 14.90
CA GLY A 689 0.52 -30.77 15.14
C GLY A 689 0.92 -30.87 16.61
N SER A 690 2.23 -30.85 16.85
CA SER A 690 2.85 -31.21 18.13
C SER A 690 3.22 -30.03 19.04
N LEU A 691 3.20 -28.79 18.55
CA LEU A 691 3.66 -27.65 19.35
C LEU A 691 2.58 -27.12 20.30
N ASP A 692 3.00 -26.69 21.48
CA ASP A 692 2.13 -26.01 22.46
C ASP A 692 2.18 -24.49 22.38
N LYS A 693 3.31 -23.95 21.94
CA LYS A 693 3.58 -22.51 21.88
C LYS A 693 4.24 -22.13 20.57
N VAL A 694 3.61 -21.22 19.84
CA VAL A 694 4.11 -20.67 18.58
C VAL A 694 3.92 -19.16 18.57
N ALA A 695 4.97 -18.42 18.18
CA ALA A 695 4.91 -16.98 18.01
C ALA A 695 5.12 -16.59 16.54
N LEU A 696 4.44 -15.51 16.12
CA LEU A 696 4.72 -14.80 14.87
C LEU A 696 5.02 -13.35 15.20
N VAL A 697 6.23 -12.90 14.89
CA VAL A 697 6.62 -11.49 14.94
C VAL A 697 6.58 -10.95 13.53
N THR A 698 5.62 -10.07 13.24
CA THR A 698 5.56 -9.36 11.96
C THR A 698 6.05 -7.94 12.16
N TYR A 699 6.89 -7.45 11.26
CA TYR A 699 7.48 -6.12 11.42
C TYR A 699 7.70 -5.41 10.09
N VAL A 700 7.70 -4.07 10.17
CA VAL A 700 7.94 -3.17 9.05
C VAL A 700 8.88 -2.04 9.44
N THR A 701 9.76 -1.68 8.52
CA THR A 701 10.59 -0.49 8.63
C THR A 701 10.12 0.57 7.64
N ARG A 702 9.94 1.81 8.12
CA ARG A 702 9.51 2.95 7.29
C ARG A 702 10.47 4.12 7.46
N PRO A 703 10.86 4.83 6.40
CA PRO A 703 11.66 6.04 6.56
C PRO A 703 10.89 7.07 7.37
N CYS A 704 11.51 7.58 8.44
CA CYS A 704 10.95 8.66 9.26
C CYS A 704 11.81 9.93 9.23
N ASP A 705 13.07 9.84 8.83
CA ASP A 705 13.94 10.99 8.56
C ASP A 705 14.70 10.71 7.26
N SER A 706 14.16 11.20 6.15
CA SER A 706 14.72 10.96 4.81
C SER A 706 14.64 12.22 3.98
N HIS A 707 15.75 12.63 3.38
CA HIS A 707 15.80 13.75 2.44
C HIS A 707 16.42 13.31 1.11
N PRO A 708 15.83 13.67 -0.05
CA PRO A 708 16.31 13.24 -1.37
C PRO A 708 17.76 13.67 -1.67
N ALA A 709 18.22 14.80 -1.13
CA ALA A 709 19.58 15.29 -1.32
C ALA A 709 20.62 14.62 -0.39
N HIS A 710 20.18 13.93 0.66
CA HIS A 710 21.05 13.32 1.67
C HIS A 710 20.59 11.88 1.94
N ALA A 711 20.68 11.05 0.91
CA ALA A 711 20.20 9.66 0.95
C ALA A 711 20.96 8.77 1.96
N ASP A 712 22.08 9.22 2.53
CA ASP A 712 22.86 8.45 3.50
C ASP A 712 22.35 8.60 4.94
N ALA A 713 21.47 9.58 5.18
CA ALA A 713 20.94 9.92 6.50
C ALA A 713 19.55 9.33 6.78
N ASP A 714 19.28 8.09 6.36
CA ASP A 714 17.95 7.47 6.49
C ASP A 714 17.68 6.97 7.92
N GLY A 715 16.99 7.77 8.72
CA GLY A 715 16.35 7.29 9.96
C GLY A 715 15.08 6.50 9.64
N TYR A 716 14.89 5.36 10.30
CA TYR A 716 13.71 4.50 10.11
C TYR A 716 12.92 4.35 11.42
N ILE A 717 11.60 4.26 11.30
CA ILE A 717 10.76 3.70 12.35
C ILE A 717 10.56 2.21 12.09
N PHE A 718 10.92 1.41 13.09
CA PHE A 718 10.62 -0.01 13.20
C PHE A 718 9.29 -0.19 13.93
N LEU A 719 8.32 -0.80 13.26
CA LEU A 719 7.02 -1.16 13.83
C LEU A 719 6.89 -2.68 13.82
N SER A 720 6.59 -3.30 14.96
CA SER A 720 6.36 -4.76 15.05
C SER A 720 5.06 -5.07 15.76
N ARG A 721 4.42 -6.18 15.39
CA ARG A 721 3.27 -6.74 16.08
C ARG A 721 3.53 -8.23 16.32
N THR A 722 3.34 -8.65 17.56
CA THR A 722 3.58 -10.04 17.98
C THR A 722 2.25 -10.76 18.18
N TYR A 723 2.08 -11.87 17.48
CA TYR A 723 0.98 -12.81 17.69
C TYR A 723 1.51 -14.04 18.41
N VAL A 724 0.75 -14.55 19.37
CA VAL A 724 1.09 -15.77 20.11
C VAL A 724 -0.09 -16.74 20.11
N ALA A 725 0.21 -18.01 19.85
CA ALA A 725 -0.71 -19.13 19.99
C ALA A 725 -0.24 -20.04 21.11
N GLU A 726 -1.15 -20.33 22.05
CA GLU A 726 -0.88 -21.21 23.19
C GLU A 726 -1.97 -22.28 23.27
N ARG A 727 -1.55 -23.56 23.34
CA ARG A 727 -2.45 -24.70 23.50
C ARG A 727 -3.10 -24.68 24.89
N GLY A 728 -4.39 -24.93 24.93
CA GLY A 728 -5.18 -25.16 26.13
C GLY A 728 -5.99 -26.45 26.03
N GLN A 729 -6.97 -26.63 26.92
CA GLN A 729 -7.76 -27.86 26.99
C GLN A 729 -8.62 -28.13 25.74
N ASN A 730 -9.12 -27.08 25.09
CA ASN A 730 -10.08 -27.16 23.97
C ASN A 730 -9.52 -26.54 22.67
N GLY A 731 -8.27 -26.84 22.33
CA GLY A 731 -7.56 -26.25 21.19
C GLY A 731 -6.52 -25.22 21.64
N ALA A 732 -6.25 -24.21 20.82
CA ALA A 732 -5.34 -23.11 21.18
C ALA A 732 -6.04 -21.75 21.11
N THR A 733 -5.50 -20.79 21.85
CA THR A 733 -5.92 -19.39 21.77
C THR A 733 -4.84 -18.59 21.06
N LEU A 734 -5.21 -17.97 19.94
CA LEU A 734 -4.42 -16.96 19.25
C LEU A 734 -4.79 -15.59 19.79
N LYS A 735 -3.79 -14.79 20.15
CA LYS A 735 -3.96 -13.39 20.55
C LYS A 735 -2.83 -12.51 20.03
N THR A 736 -3.15 -11.25 19.75
CA THR A 736 -2.15 -10.19 19.63
C THR A 736 -1.63 -9.87 21.01
N LEU A 737 -0.32 -10.01 21.22
CA LEU A 737 0.28 -9.72 22.51
C LEU A 737 0.51 -8.22 22.67
N TYR A 738 1.20 -7.60 21.71
CA TYR A 738 1.38 -6.15 21.65
C TYR A 738 1.95 -5.68 20.31
N MET A 739 2.04 -4.36 20.15
CA MET A 739 2.72 -3.66 19.06
C MET A 739 3.86 -2.79 19.60
N ARG A 740 5.07 -2.85 19.03
CA ARG A 740 6.19 -1.98 19.42
C ARG A 740 6.59 -1.05 18.29
N SER A 741 6.94 0.19 18.64
CA SER A 741 7.53 1.19 17.75
C SER A 741 8.88 1.64 18.31
N ARG A 742 9.95 1.53 17.52
CA ARG A 742 11.27 2.05 17.87
C ARG A 742 11.91 2.78 16.69
N LEU A 743 12.73 3.77 17.01
CA LEU A 743 13.54 4.47 16.02
C LEU A 743 14.84 3.73 15.80
N VAL A 744 15.28 3.72 14.55
CA VAL A 744 16.54 3.14 14.09
C VAL A 744 17.28 4.26 13.38
N GLU A 745 18.33 4.76 14.02
CA GLU A 745 18.95 6.04 13.68
C GLU A 745 19.93 5.95 12.51
N SER A 746 20.44 4.74 12.23
CA SER A 746 21.40 4.50 11.15
C SER A 746 21.09 3.25 10.32
N ARG A 747 21.61 3.20 9.09
CA ARG A 747 21.59 1.99 8.24
C ARG A 747 22.35 0.81 8.86
N LYS A 748 23.32 1.07 9.74
CA LYS A 748 24.05 0.00 10.44
C LYS A 748 23.14 -0.69 11.44
N ASP A 749 22.42 0.08 12.25
CA ASP A 749 21.45 -0.42 13.23
C ASP A 749 20.24 -1.06 12.54
N PHE A 750 19.94 -0.62 11.31
CA PHE A 750 18.94 -1.24 10.47
C PHE A 750 19.31 -2.66 10.04
N LYS A 751 20.57 -2.94 9.72
CA LYS A 751 21.03 -4.29 9.35
C LYS A 751 20.97 -5.26 10.52
N ASN A 752 21.22 -4.76 11.74
CA ASN A 752 21.17 -5.56 12.96
C ASN A 752 20.19 -4.97 13.98
N PRO A 753 18.88 -5.22 13.83
CA PRO A 753 17.85 -4.56 14.62
C PRO A 753 17.78 -5.17 16.02
N GLN A 754 18.37 -4.47 16.99
CA GLN A 754 18.20 -4.78 18.41
C GLN A 754 16.73 -4.99 18.84
N PRO A 755 15.72 -4.24 18.31
CA PRO A 755 14.32 -4.47 18.65
C PRO A 755 13.82 -5.90 18.38
N ILE A 756 14.34 -6.58 17.35
CA ILE A 756 13.94 -7.97 17.05
C ILE A 756 14.59 -8.93 18.06
N LEU A 757 15.88 -8.77 18.35
CA LEU A 757 16.59 -9.62 19.29
C LEU A 757 16.00 -9.53 20.71
N GLU A 758 15.58 -8.34 21.14
CA GLU A 758 14.86 -8.15 22.40
C GLU A 758 13.49 -8.85 22.42
N GLU A 759 12.77 -8.81 21.30
CA GLU A 759 11.47 -9.48 21.19
C GLU A 759 11.64 -11.01 21.26
N ILE A 760 12.66 -11.55 20.59
CA ILE A 760 13.03 -12.96 20.67
C ILE A 760 13.39 -13.33 22.11
N ALA A 761 14.24 -12.54 22.77
CA ALA A 761 14.65 -12.78 24.17
C ALA A 761 13.44 -12.89 25.10
N ARG A 762 12.47 -11.99 24.93
CA ARG A 762 11.30 -11.96 25.78
C ARG A 762 10.29 -13.07 25.44
N LEU A 763 10.13 -13.42 24.17
CA LEU A 763 9.36 -14.61 23.77
C LEU A 763 9.99 -15.90 24.34
N HIS A 764 11.31 -16.00 24.31
CA HIS A 764 12.06 -17.09 24.91
C HIS A 764 11.82 -17.20 26.42
N GLN A 765 11.85 -16.08 27.16
CA GLN A 765 11.49 -16.03 28.58
C GLN A 765 10.05 -16.47 28.86
N LEU A 766 9.13 -16.25 27.92
CA LEU A 766 7.74 -16.75 27.99
C LEU A 766 7.59 -18.21 27.55
N GLY A 767 8.69 -18.89 27.21
CA GLY A 767 8.73 -20.29 26.82
C GLY A 767 8.40 -20.57 25.34
N PHE A 768 8.46 -19.56 24.47
CA PHE A 768 8.28 -19.77 23.03
C PHE A 768 9.61 -20.19 22.40
N LYS A 769 9.68 -21.44 21.94
CA LYS A 769 10.85 -22.00 21.22
C LYS A 769 10.71 -21.99 19.70
N HIS A 770 9.51 -21.74 19.17
CA HIS A 770 9.25 -21.66 17.73
C HIS A 770 8.72 -20.27 17.39
N VAL A 771 9.53 -19.48 16.68
CA VAL A 771 9.24 -18.08 16.37
C VAL A 771 9.34 -17.86 14.86
N MET A 772 8.22 -17.52 14.23
CA MET A 772 8.19 -17.06 12.84
C MET A 772 8.46 -15.55 12.80
N LEU A 773 9.36 -15.13 11.91
CA LEU A 773 9.75 -13.74 11.71
C LEU A 773 9.27 -13.29 10.32
N LEU A 774 8.19 -12.50 10.26
CA LEU A 774 7.63 -12.02 9.00
C LEU A 774 8.09 -10.59 8.72
N SER A 775 9.07 -10.46 7.82
CA SER A 775 9.65 -9.18 7.43
C SER A 775 8.85 -8.48 6.34
N GLN A 776 8.82 -7.14 6.40
CA GLN A 776 8.19 -6.29 5.41
C GLN A 776 9.00 -4.99 5.29
N HIS A 777 9.69 -4.73 4.18
CA HIS A 777 10.51 -3.53 4.07
C HIS A 777 9.89 -2.51 3.12
N PHE A 778 9.94 -1.23 3.53
CA PHE A 778 9.57 -0.11 2.67
C PHE A 778 10.51 -0.06 1.46
N GLY A 779 9.96 0.20 0.27
CA GLY A 779 10.76 0.22 -0.96
C GLY A 779 10.94 -1.14 -1.64
N ASN A 780 10.29 -2.21 -1.17
CA ASN A 780 10.24 -3.52 -1.84
C ASN A 780 9.52 -3.52 -3.21
N ARG A 781 9.48 -2.40 -3.94
CA ARG A 781 8.89 -2.29 -5.27
C ARG A 781 9.90 -2.30 -6.42
N HIS A 782 11.17 -2.03 -6.12
CA HIS A 782 12.26 -1.98 -7.11
C HIS A 782 12.74 -3.39 -7.52
N ILE A 783 13.52 -3.45 -8.60
CA ILE A 783 14.26 -4.64 -9.03
C ILE A 783 15.21 -5.12 -7.92
N GLY A 784 15.32 -6.43 -7.77
CA GLY A 784 16.11 -7.14 -6.80
C GLY A 784 15.34 -7.46 -5.53
N ARG A 785 14.02 -7.68 -5.57
CA ARG A 785 13.22 -7.92 -4.34
C ARG A 785 13.73 -9.09 -3.51
N ALA A 786 14.31 -10.10 -4.16
CA ALA A 786 14.94 -11.24 -3.52
C ALA A 786 16.33 -10.93 -2.92
N ALA A 787 16.98 -9.83 -3.31
CA ALA A 787 18.32 -9.47 -2.85
C ALA A 787 18.35 -9.19 -1.34
N GLU A 788 19.48 -9.52 -0.70
CA GLU A 788 19.68 -9.40 0.74
C GLU A 788 19.40 -7.99 1.30
N ARG A 789 19.67 -6.93 0.51
CA ARG A 789 19.38 -5.54 0.91
C ARG A 789 17.88 -5.28 1.21
N HIS A 790 16.99 -6.11 0.67
CA HIS A 790 15.53 -6.05 0.87
C HIS A 790 15.03 -7.05 1.91
N ALA A 791 15.91 -7.83 2.54
CA ALA A 791 15.66 -8.68 3.69
C ALA A 791 16.86 -8.70 4.65
N PRO A 792 17.23 -7.54 5.22
CA PRO A 792 18.36 -7.40 6.14
C PRO A 792 18.35 -8.40 7.31
N HIS A 793 17.17 -8.88 7.72
CA HIS A 793 16.99 -9.77 8.87
C HIS A 793 16.82 -11.25 8.50
N GLY A 794 17.00 -11.58 7.22
CA GLY A 794 17.24 -12.94 6.73
C GLY A 794 18.71 -13.20 6.39
N THR A 795 19.62 -12.31 6.82
CA THR A 795 21.06 -12.39 6.52
C THR A 795 21.78 -13.29 7.52
N LEU A 796 22.89 -13.87 7.08
CA LEU A 796 23.82 -14.63 7.92
C LEU A 796 24.18 -13.91 9.22
N GLU A 797 24.56 -12.63 9.14
CA GLU A 797 25.03 -11.83 10.28
C GLU A 797 24.02 -11.81 11.43
N PHE A 798 22.75 -11.52 11.10
CA PHE A 798 21.67 -11.46 12.09
C PHE A 798 21.31 -12.85 12.62
N LEU A 799 21.15 -13.85 11.73
CA LEU A 799 20.71 -15.18 12.12
C LEU A 799 21.74 -15.92 12.97
N ASP A 800 23.03 -15.85 12.63
CA ASP A 800 24.09 -16.43 13.45
C ASP A 800 24.15 -15.79 14.84
N GLN A 801 23.96 -14.48 14.93
CA GLN A 801 23.92 -13.80 16.24
C GLN A 801 22.72 -14.27 17.06
N ALA A 802 21.55 -14.39 16.44
CA ALA A 802 20.35 -14.84 17.14
C ALA A 802 20.48 -16.30 17.62
N VAL A 803 21.00 -17.21 16.79
CA VAL A 803 21.26 -18.61 17.16
C VAL A 803 22.26 -18.70 18.31
N LYS A 804 23.37 -17.94 18.26
CA LYS A 804 24.35 -17.91 19.37
C LYS A 804 23.75 -17.43 20.68
N ARG A 805 22.81 -16.47 20.63
CA ARG A 805 22.19 -15.88 21.83
C ARG A 805 21.03 -16.73 22.36
N PHE A 806 20.33 -17.46 21.50
CA PHE A 806 19.14 -18.25 21.81
C PHE A 806 19.20 -19.63 21.14
N PRO A 807 20.11 -20.52 21.59
CA PRO A 807 20.40 -21.78 20.88
C PRO A 807 19.23 -22.77 20.86
N ASP A 808 18.26 -22.64 21.78
CA ASP A 808 17.06 -23.48 21.86
C ASP A 808 15.84 -22.87 21.15
N VAL A 809 16.00 -21.74 20.47
CA VAL A 809 14.94 -21.07 19.71
C VAL A 809 15.10 -21.31 18.22
N HIS A 810 14.07 -21.90 17.62
CA HIS A 810 13.96 -22.11 16.18
C HIS A 810 13.33 -20.87 15.53
N LEU A 811 14.11 -20.17 14.69
CA LEU A 811 13.69 -18.98 13.97
C LEU A 811 13.33 -19.33 12.52
N TYR A 812 12.11 -18.97 12.11
CA TYR A 812 11.60 -19.18 10.75
C TYR A 812 11.45 -17.84 10.05
N THR A 813 12.40 -17.47 9.19
CA THR A 813 12.39 -16.21 8.43
C THR A 813 11.42 -16.27 7.26
N LEU A 814 10.39 -15.44 7.30
CA LEU A 814 9.30 -15.44 6.33
C LEU A 814 9.18 -14.11 5.58
N ARG A 815 8.79 -14.21 4.30
CA ARG A 815 8.20 -13.13 3.51
C ARG A 815 6.79 -13.49 3.10
N ARG A 816 6.04 -12.50 2.61
CA ARG A 816 4.71 -12.73 2.03
C ARG A 816 4.52 -11.91 0.78
N ASP A 817 3.66 -12.39 -0.09
CA ASP A 817 3.16 -11.61 -1.22
C ASP A 817 1.68 -11.92 -1.49
N VAL A 818 0.99 -10.98 -2.12
CA VAL A 818 -0.45 -11.06 -2.41
C VAL A 818 -0.68 -10.86 -3.90
N PHE A 819 -1.24 -11.88 -4.54
CA PHE A 819 -1.38 -11.94 -5.99
C PHE A 819 -2.84 -12.05 -6.43
N PRO A 820 -3.17 -11.51 -7.61
CA PRO A 820 -4.50 -11.64 -8.21
C PRO A 820 -4.74 -13.05 -8.76
N ALA A 821 -5.98 -13.51 -8.68
CA ALA A 821 -6.48 -14.71 -9.36
C ALA A 821 -7.87 -14.46 -9.95
N THR A 822 -8.09 -14.94 -11.17
CA THR A 822 -9.39 -14.94 -11.83
C THR A 822 -10.20 -16.14 -11.37
N ARG A 823 -11.24 -15.89 -10.60
CA ARG A 823 -12.23 -16.84 -10.11
C ARG A 823 -13.13 -17.35 -11.24
N LEU A 824 -13.32 -18.66 -11.29
CA LEU A 824 -14.16 -19.32 -12.30
C LEU A 824 -15.55 -19.67 -11.78
N ARG A 825 -15.70 -19.99 -10.49
CA ARG A 825 -16.99 -20.23 -9.84
C ARG A 825 -17.20 -19.37 -8.60
N LYS A 826 -18.46 -19.15 -8.22
CA LYS A 826 -18.78 -18.54 -6.92
C LYS A 826 -18.42 -19.52 -5.80
N ARG A 827 -18.23 -18.96 -4.61
CA ARG A 827 -18.01 -19.74 -3.41
C ARG A 827 -19.32 -20.39 -2.98
N ASP A 828 -19.26 -21.64 -2.56
CA ASP A 828 -20.42 -22.35 -2.04
C ASP A 828 -20.75 -21.87 -0.62
N ASN A 829 -22.01 -21.98 -0.23
CA ASN A 829 -22.54 -21.47 1.04
C ASN A 829 -21.80 -22.01 2.28
N GLY A 830 -21.12 -23.15 2.16
CA GLY A 830 -20.34 -23.77 3.23
C GLY A 830 -18.85 -23.44 3.24
N GLU A 831 -18.28 -22.76 2.25
CA GLU A 831 -16.83 -22.54 2.13
C GLU A 831 -16.39 -21.23 2.80
N SER A 832 -15.32 -21.25 3.58
CA SER A 832 -14.72 -20.04 4.17
C SER A 832 -13.54 -19.53 3.34
N GLY A 833 -12.64 -20.42 2.96
CA GLY A 833 -11.40 -20.11 2.25
C GLY A 833 -10.76 -21.37 1.66
N PHE A 834 -9.68 -21.15 0.92
CA PHE A 834 -8.96 -22.17 0.18
C PHE A 834 -7.49 -22.09 0.54
N GLU A 835 -6.80 -23.21 0.56
CA GLU A 835 -5.39 -23.22 0.97
C GLU A 835 -4.55 -24.25 0.22
N VAL A 836 -3.33 -23.88 -0.13
CA VAL A 836 -2.29 -24.82 -0.55
C VAL A 836 -1.42 -25.09 0.65
N VAL A 837 -1.53 -26.30 1.19
CA VAL A 837 -0.87 -26.66 2.45
C VAL A 837 0.49 -27.28 2.23
N ASN A 838 0.72 -28.14 1.24
CA ASN A 838 2.01 -28.84 1.13
C ASN A 838 2.99 -28.11 0.20
N PHE A 839 4.28 -28.24 0.48
CA PHE A 839 5.33 -27.68 -0.38
C PHE A 839 5.23 -28.20 -1.83
N LYS A 840 5.08 -29.52 -2.00
CA LYS A 840 4.89 -30.17 -3.31
C LYS A 840 3.70 -29.63 -4.12
N ASP A 841 2.68 -29.12 -3.45
CA ASP A 841 1.47 -28.64 -4.10
C ASP A 841 1.65 -27.22 -4.69
N HIS A 842 2.79 -26.58 -4.38
CA HIS A 842 3.23 -25.33 -4.99
C HIS A 842 4.17 -25.58 -6.17
N GLN A 843 4.51 -26.83 -6.50
CA GLN A 843 5.56 -27.16 -7.48
C GLN A 843 5.36 -26.48 -8.84
N GLU A 844 4.16 -26.59 -9.41
CA GLU A 844 3.76 -25.90 -10.65
C GLU A 844 3.90 -24.37 -10.59
N MET A 845 3.86 -23.77 -9.41
CA MET A 845 4.06 -22.33 -9.22
C MET A 845 5.51 -21.91 -9.53
N TYR A 846 6.48 -22.82 -9.38
CA TYR A 846 7.90 -22.46 -9.40
C TYR A 846 8.79 -23.36 -10.27
N GLU A 847 8.28 -24.43 -10.89
CA GLU A 847 9.07 -25.28 -11.80
C GLU A 847 9.77 -24.51 -12.94
N SER A 848 9.19 -23.40 -13.39
CA SER A 848 9.78 -22.54 -14.42
C SER A 848 10.86 -21.58 -13.90
N LEU A 849 11.00 -21.45 -12.58
CA LEU A 849 12.00 -20.62 -11.91
C LEU A 849 13.18 -21.54 -11.55
N GLY A 850 14.30 -21.39 -12.25
CA GLY A 850 15.45 -22.31 -12.13
C GLY A 850 15.89 -22.62 -10.68
N ASN A 851 16.57 -23.76 -10.49
CA ASN A 851 16.92 -24.34 -9.19
C ASN A 851 17.57 -23.37 -8.18
N ASP A 852 18.25 -22.32 -8.63
CA ASP A 852 18.92 -21.34 -7.76
C ASP A 852 17.95 -20.38 -7.05
N VAL A 853 16.76 -20.10 -7.61
CA VAL A 853 15.70 -19.31 -6.94
C VAL A 853 15.19 -20.09 -5.72
N LEU A 854 14.93 -21.38 -5.93
CA LEU A 854 14.41 -22.31 -4.93
C LEU A 854 15.39 -22.53 -3.78
N ARG A 855 16.68 -22.27 -4.00
CA ARG A 855 17.70 -22.38 -2.94
C ARG A 855 17.62 -21.26 -1.90
N SER A 856 16.93 -20.14 -2.18
CA SER A 856 16.89 -18.95 -1.31
C SER A 856 15.51 -18.56 -0.80
N VAL A 857 14.43 -18.76 -1.57
CA VAL A 857 13.05 -18.40 -1.16
C VAL A 857 12.08 -19.50 -1.57
N MET A 858 11.43 -20.16 -0.59
CA MET A 858 10.58 -21.34 -0.80
C MET A 858 9.12 -21.05 -0.40
N PRO A 859 8.11 -21.25 -1.26
CA PRO A 859 6.70 -21.09 -0.87
C PRO A 859 6.30 -22.19 0.11
N ILE A 860 5.80 -21.81 1.29
CA ILE A 860 5.45 -22.78 2.34
C ILE A 860 3.94 -22.87 2.58
N TYR A 861 3.17 -21.85 2.22
CA TYR A 861 1.74 -21.80 2.47
C TYR A 861 1.06 -20.74 1.61
N THR A 862 -0.02 -21.10 0.91
CA THR A 862 -0.86 -20.15 0.18
C THR A 862 -2.28 -20.18 0.72
N PHE A 863 -2.84 -19.01 1.00
CA PHE A 863 -4.22 -18.84 1.45
C PHE A 863 -5.01 -17.98 0.47
N ALA A 864 -6.19 -18.44 0.05
CA ALA A 864 -7.07 -17.72 -0.86
C ALA A 864 -8.47 -17.60 -0.25
N THR A 865 -9.14 -16.46 -0.48
CA THR A 865 -10.50 -16.26 0.07
C THR A 865 -11.60 -16.45 -0.98
N LEU A 866 -11.25 -16.28 -2.26
CA LEU A 866 -12.19 -16.09 -3.39
C LEU A 866 -13.29 -15.03 -3.16
N ALA A 867 -13.16 -14.24 -2.10
CA ALA A 867 -14.18 -13.30 -1.64
C ALA A 867 -13.86 -11.92 -2.21
N VAL A 868 -14.87 -11.26 -2.75
CA VAL A 868 -14.76 -9.89 -3.28
C VAL A 868 -15.66 -8.96 -2.47
N VAL A 869 -15.25 -7.71 -2.31
CA VAL A 869 -16.14 -6.66 -1.79
C VAL A 869 -17.11 -6.29 -2.92
N GLY A 870 -18.43 -6.38 -2.71
CA GLY A 870 -19.46 -6.08 -3.72
C GLY A 870 -20.17 -7.34 -4.25
N ASP A 871 -20.87 -7.24 -5.39
CA ASP A 871 -21.58 -8.37 -5.97
C ASP A 871 -20.59 -9.41 -6.55
N GLU A 872 -20.75 -10.65 -6.10
CA GLU A 872 -19.97 -11.79 -6.59
C GLU A 872 -20.34 -12.19 -8.03
N GLY A 873 -21.45 -11.74 -8.62
CA GLY A 873 -21.75 -11.95 -10.04
C GLY A 873 -20.82 -11.15 -10.96
N GLU A 874 -20.57 -9.90 -10.60
CA GLU A 874 -19.95 -8.88 -11.46
C GLU A 874 -18.41 -8.82 -11.35
N ARG A 875 -17.82 -9.56 -10.40
CA ARG A 875 -16.38 -9.50 -10.11
C ARG A 875 -15.72 -10.87 -10.22
N PRO A 876 -14.92 -11.12 -11.26
CA PRO A 876 -14.26 -12.40 -11.44
C PRO A 876 -12.94 -12.47 -10.67
N GLN A 877 -12.53 -11.45 -9.90
CA GLN A 877 -11.17 -11.37 -9.36
C GLN A 877 -11.12 -11.52 -7.86
N SER A 878 -10.32 -12.48 -7.41
CA SER A 878 -9.91 -12.67 -6.03
C SER A 878 -8.39 -12.55 -5.93
N GLY A 879 -7.83 -12.87 -4.78
CA GLY A 879 -6.40 -13.06 -4.67
C GLY A 879 -6.05 -14.17 -3.69
N PHE A 880 -4.77 -14.50 -3.67
CA PHE A 880 -4.16 -15.41 -2.73
C PHE A 880 -2.96 -14.72 -2.06
N CYS A 881 -2.71 -15.07 -0.80
CA CYS A 881 -1.59 -14.62 0.01
C CYS A 881 -0.65 -15.82 0.18
N THR A 882 0.56 -15.72 -0.35
CA THR A 882 1.58 -16.76 -0.22
C THR A 882 2.64 -16.33 0.77
N TYR A 883 2.97 -17.23 1.69
CA TYR A 883 4.08 -17.11 2.63
C TYR A 883 5.27 -17.89 2.10
N PHE A 884 6.44 -17.27 2.18
CA PHE A 884 7.70 -17.80 1.69
C PHE A 884 8.69 -17.92 2.84
N PHE A 885 9.47 -19.00 2.87
CA PHE A 885 10.59 -19.19 3.78
C PHE A 885 11.89 -18.74 3.10
N ASP A 886 12.60 -17.81 3.73
CA ASP A 886 13.92 -17.35 3.30
C ASP A 886 14.98 -18.32 3.85
N VAL A 887 15.62 -19.09 2.96
CA VAL A 887 16.63 -20.08 3.30
C VAL A 887 18.01 -19.41 3.35
N GLU A 888 18.63 -19.35 4.53
CA GLU A 888 20.03 -18.96 4.68
C GLU A 888 20.91 -20.20 4.89
N GLN A 889 21.63 -20.59 3.83
CA GLN A 889 22.43 -21.81 3.85
C GLN A 889 23.76 -21.64 4.60
N ARG A 890 24.23 -20.41 4.80
CA ARG A 890 25.55 -20.13 5.37
C ARG A 890 25.60 -20.13 6.90
N ILE A 891 24.45 -20.31 7.58
CA ILE A 891 24.37 -20.33 9.05
C ILE A 891 25.42 -21.32 9.60
N THR A 892 26.20 -20.86 10.58
CA THR A 892 27.34 -21.61 11.11
C THR A 892 26.90 -22.90 11.81
N ASP A 893 25.76 -22.87 12.51
CA ASP A 893 25.16 -24.03 13.16
C ASP A 893 24.35 -24.87 12.14
N VAL A 894 24.97 -25.94 11.67
CA VAL A 894 24.39 -26.84 10.66
C VAL A 894 23.17 -27.60 11.17
N GLU A 895 23.16 -28.00 12.45
CA GLU A 895 22.10 -28.79 13.05
C GLU A 895 20.83 -27.96 13.22
N VAL A 896 20.96 -26.76 13.79
CA VAL A 896 19.83 -25.82 13.93
C VAL A 896 19.28 -25.43 12.56
N ARG A 897 20.16 -25.09 11.61
CA ARG A 897 19.78 -24.74 10.23
C ARG A 897 18.95 -25.84 9.58
N GLU A 898 19.43 -27.08 9.64
CA GLU A 898 18.76 -28.21 9.00
C GLU A 898 17.46 -28.58 9.72
N THR A 899 17.42 -28.49 11.05
CA THR A 899 16.21 -28.71 11.85
C THR A 899 15.11 -27.70 11.50
N VAL A 900 15.45 -26.40 11.44
CA VAL A 900 14.52 -25.34 11.01
C VAL A 900 13.99 -25.62 9.60
N ARG A 901 14.89 -25.97 8.66
CA ARG A 901 14.53 -26.28 7.28
C ARG A 901 13.59 -27.48 7.18
N GLN A 902 13.88 -28.56 7.90
CA GLN A 902 13.02 -29.75 7.92
C GLN A 902 11.66 -29.43 8.54
N ASN A 903 11.63 -28.73 9.68
CA ASN A 903 10.41 -28.34 10.38
C ASN A 903 9.46 -27.50 9.52
N ILE A 904 9.96 -26.50 8.80
CA ILE A 904 9.09 -25.62 7.99
C ILE A 904 8.61 -26.30 6.70
N LEU A 905 9.44 -27.16 6.11
CA LEU A 905 9.10 -27.92 4.90
C LEU A 905 8.30 -29.20 5.20
N GLY A 906 8.34 -29.69 6.45
CA GLY A 906 7.65 -30.90 6.88
C GLY A 906 8.33 -32.18 6.41
N ILE A 907 9.66 -32.17 6.33
CA ILE A 907 10.45 -33.31 5.86
C ILE A 907 10.76 -34.22 7.05
N GLY A 908 10.09 -35.38 7.12
CA GLY A 908 10.18 -36.32 8.23
C GLY A 908 8.95 -36.29 9.15
N ASN A 909 8.76 -37.34 9.96
CA ASN A 909 7.54 -37.52 10.75
C ASN A 909 7.37 -36.43 11.83
N GLU A 910 8.41 -36.16 12.62
CA GLU A 910 8.35 -35.14 13.69
C GLU A 910 8.20 -33.74 13.11
N ALA A 911 9.00 -33.42 12.09
CA ALA A 911 8.95 -32.14 11.38
C ALA A 911 7.58 -31.88 10.73
N ALA A 912 6.89 -32.91 10.23
CA ALA A 912 5.53 -32.78 9.69
C ALA A 912 4.52 -32.32 10.75
N GLU A 913 4.65 -32.80 11.99
CA GLU A 913 3.79 -32.34 13.10
C GLU A 913 4.14 -30.92 13.54
N VAL A 914 5.43 -30.56 13.59
CA VAL A 914 5.85 -29.17 13.85
C VAL A 914 5.26 -28.22 12.80
N ARG A 915 5.35 -28.60 11.53
CA ARG A 915 4.82 -27.84 10.41
C ARG A 915 3.33 -27.57 10.54
N LYS A 916 2.52 -28.58 10.87
CA LYS A 916 1.07 -28.44 11.05
C LYS A 916 0.73 -27.34 12.06
N SER A 917 1.52 -27.22 13.14
CA SER A 917 1.35 -26.15 14.13
C SER A 917 1.68 -24.76 13.55
N LEU A 918 2.77 -24.63 12.80
CA LEU A 918 3.15 -23.36 12.16
C LEU A 918 2.07 -22.89 11.15
N ILE A 919 1.59 -23.79 10.29
CA ILE A 919 0.55 -23.48 9.31
C ILE A 919 -0.77 -23.12 9.98
N SER A 920 -1.16 -23.83 11.04
CA SER A 920 -2.38 -23.53 11.80
C SER A 920 -2.38 -22.09 12.34
N VAL A 921 -1.22 -21.57 12.77
CA VAL A 921 -1.08 -20.17 13.23
C VAL A 921 -1.21 -19.19 12.06
N LEU A 922 -0.51 -19.43 10.94
CA LEU A 922 -0.64 -18.57 9.76
C LEU A 922 -2.09 -18.50 9.27
N ARG A 923 -2.78 -19.64 9.20
CA ARG A 923 -4.21 -19.75 8.88
C ARG A 923 -5.07 -18.96 9.86
N ALA A 924 -4.92 -19.19 11.16
CA ALA A 924 -5.75 -18.57 12.20
C ALA A 924 -5.70 -17.03 12.18
N ILE A 925 -4.56 -16.44 11.81
CA ILE A 925 -4.40 -14.99 11.71
C ILE A 925 -5.32 -14.37 10.64
N HIS A 926 -5.53 -15.04 9.49
CA HIS A 926 -6.48 -14.58 8.45
C HIS A 926 -7.92 -14.51 8.96
N PHE A 927 -8.29 -15.34 9.93
CA PHE A 927 -9.61 -15.31 10.56
C PHE A 927 -9.69 -14.31 11.70
N MET A 928 -8.63 -14.23 12.52
CA MET A 928 -8.54 -13.30 13.65
C MET A 928 -8.68 -11.84 13.18
N GLU A 929 -7.92 -11.45 12.16
CA GLU A 929 -7.90 -10.08 11.61
C GLU A 929 -9.09 -9.78 10.69
N SER A 930 -9.98 -10.75 10.43
CA SER A 930 -11.13 -10.52 9.55
C SER A 930 -12.14 -9.55 10.17
N GLU A 931 -12.63 -8.62 9.35
CA GLU A 931 -13.66 -7.64 9.68
C GLU A 931 -14.99 -7.92 8.96
N LYS A 932 -15.08 -9.05 8.24
CA LYS A 932 -16.21 -9.36 7.36
C LYS A 932 -17.44 -9.82 8.16
N ALA A 933 -18.59 -9.28 7.78
CA ALA A 933 -19.88 -9.80 8.22
C ALA A 933 -20.14 -11.18 7.59
N PRO A 934 -20.73 -12.14 8.34
CA PRO A 934 -21.24 -13.36 7.72
C PRO A 934 -22.39 -13.00 6.77
N VAL A 935 -22.47 -13.69 5.64
CA VAL A 935 -23.58 -13.56 4.70
C VAL A 935 -24.72 -14.45 5.20
N LYS A 936 -25.99 -14.01 5.09
CA LYS A 936 -27.15 -14.82 5.53
C LYS A 936 -27.16 -16.25 4.96
N ALA A 937 -26.61 -16.43 3.77
CA ALA A 937 -26.50 -17.72 3.09
C ALA A 937 -25.33 -18.60 3.56
N SER A 938 -24.38 -18.06 4.33
CA SER A 938 -23.13 -18.74 4.70
C SER A 938 -22.87 -18.63 6.21
N PRO A 939 -23.22 -19.67 7.01
CA PRO A 939 -23.08 -19.67 8.46
C PRO A 939 -21.64 -19.97 8.91
N VAL A 940 -20.64 -19.63 8.10
CA VAL A 940 -19.22 -19.89 8.39
C VAL A 940 -18.44 -18.60 8.54
N LEU A 941 -17.38 -18.65 9.33
CA LEU A 941 -16.50 -17.52 9.57
C LEU A 941 -15.76 -17.19 8.28
N LEU A 942 -15.74 -15.91 7.88
CA LEU A 942 -15.07 -15.48 6.66
C LEU A 942 -13.71 -14.86 6.97
N PRO A 943 -12.64 -15.20 6.24
CA PRO A 943 -11.30 -14.67 6.46
C PRO A 943 -11.03 -13.37 5.67
N VAL A 944 -9.97 -12.66 6.08
CA VAL A 944 -9.34 -11.60 5.28
C VAL A 944 -8.19 -12.18 4.46
N LEU A 945 -7.99 -11.68 3.24
CA LEU A 945 -6.91 -12.15 2.37
C LEU A 945 -5.53 -11.73 2.88
N ASP A 946 -5.39 -10.47 3.29
CA ASP A 946 -4.15 -9.92 3.84
C ASP A 946 -4.41 -9.41 5.27
N PRO A 947 -3.95 -10.12 6.31
CA PRO A 947 -4.15 -9.72 7.70
C PRO A 947 -3.15 -8.64 8.16
N TYR A 948 -2.21 -8.22 7.31
CA TYR A 948 -1.15 -7.26 7.65
C TYR A 948 -1.31 -5.92 6.93
N GLY A 949 -2.55 -5.50 6.64
CA GLY A 949 -2.82 -4.23 5.94
C GLY A 949 -2.24 -2.98 6.63
N TRP A 950 -1.97 -3.05 7.95
CA TRP A 950 -1.31 -1.98 8.71
C TRP A 950 0.17 -1.76 8.33
N VAL A 951 0.82 -2.77 7.77
CA VAL A 951 2.23 -2.75 7.36
C VAL A 951 2.43 -1.83 6.16
N ASN A 952 1.52 -1.86 5.19
CA ASN A 952 1.59 -1.06 3.97
C ASN A 952 0.24 -0.40 3.65
N PRO A 953 -0.18 0.61 4.45
CA PRO A 953 -1.43 1.28 4.22
C PRO A 953 -1.35 2.05 2.90
N VAL A 954 -2.43 1.95 2.12
CA VAL A 954 -2.55 2.58 0.80
C VAL A 954 -2.43 4.11 0.88
N LYS A 955 -2.76 4.70 2.04
CA LYS A 955 -2.74 6.15 2.29
C LYS A 955 -1.63 6.51 3.27
N ARG A 956 -0.97 7.65 3.04
CA ARG A 956 0.00 8.26 3.97
C ARG A 956 -0.61 8.55 5.34
N ALA A 957 -1.81 9.13 5.39
CA ALA A 957 -2.54 9.30 6.65
C ALA A 957 -2.84 7.96 7.37
N GLY A 958 -3.04 6.86 6.64
CA GLY A 958 -3.15 5.52 7.24
C GLY A 958 -1.83 5.00 7.82
N ALA A 959 -0.69 5.52 7.37
CA ALA A 959 0.59 5.28 8.01
C ALA A 959 0.74 6.06 9.33
N GLY A 960 -0.06 7.11 9.54
CA GLY A 960 0.12 8.10 10.61
C GLY A 960 0.93 9.32 10.17
N GLU A 961 1.06 9.57 8.85
CA GLU A 961 1.81 10.71 8.32
C GLU A 961 0.88 11.85 7.91
N ILE A 962 1.30 13.10 8.16
CA ILE A 962 0.62 14.32 7.68
C ILE A 962 1.51 15.09 6.70
N GLU A 963 0.92 15.73 5.68
CA GLU A 963 1.65 16.68 4.83
C GLU A 963 1.84 17.98 5.63
N ALA A 964 3.06 18.23 6.08
CA ALA A 964 3.39 19.35 6.94
C ALA A 964 3.67 20.63 6.14
N MET A 965 4.41 20.50 5.02
CA MET A 965 4.73 21.61 4.13
C MET A 965 4.63 21.18 2.67
N THR A 966 4.15 22.08 1.82
CA THR A 966 4.07 21.85 0.37
C THR A 966 4.17 23.18 -0.38
N ARG A 967 4.86 23.20 -1.52
CA ARG A 967 4.96 24.40 -2.38
C ARG A 967 4.78 24.01 -3.83
N ARG A 968 4.31 24.95 -4.65
CA ARG A 968 4.11 24.73 -6.10
C ARG A 968 5.42 24.53 -6.88
N ARG A 969 6.52 25.11 -6.39
CA ARG A 969 7.86 25.10 -7.04
C ARG A 969 8.88 24.16 -6.38
N THR A 970 8.60 23.63 -5.18
CA THR A 970 9.46 22.69 -4.46
C THR A 970 8.68 21.41 -4.14
N GLY A 971 9.26 20.50 -3.38
CA GLY A 971 8.68 19.22 -2.99
C GLY A 971 7.75 19.31 -1.77
N SER A 972 7.39 18.13 -1.25
CA SER A 972 6.51 17.99 -0.07
C SER A 972 7.28 17.45 1.13
N VAL A 973 6.94 17.92 2.33
CA VAL A 973 7.49 17.44 3.61
C VAL A 973 6.39 16.72 4.39
N PHE A 974 6.66 15.48 4.82
CA PHE A 974 5.75 14.70 5.65
C PHE A 974 6.27 14.54 7.06
N LEU A 975 5.39 14.77 8.04
CA LEU A 975 5.67 14.51 9.44
C LEU A 975 5.11 13.13 9.83
N SER A 976 5.97 12.27 10.36
CA SER A 976 5.61 10.94 10.87
C SER A 976 5.21 11.02 12.35
N LEU A 977 3.90 11.00 12.64
CA LEU A 977 3.41 10.98 14.02
C LEU A 977 3.78 9.69 14.77
N PRO A 978 3.85 8.50 14.15
CA PRO A 978 4.38 7.31 14.81
C PRO A 978 5.83 7.46 15.26
N ALA A 979 6.68 8.18 14.50
CA ALA A 979 8.06 8.45 14.88
C ALA A 979 8.13 9.38 16.09
N VAL A 980 7.30 10.43 16.11
CA VAL A 980 7.14 11.29 17.28
C VAL A 980 6.68 10.49 18.50
N LEU A 981 5.66 9.64 18.36
CA LEU A 981 5.19 8.80 19.47
C LEU A 981 6.21 7.75 19.90
N ALA A 982 7.12 7.31 19.04
CA ALA A 982 8.19 6.39 19.43
C ALA A 982 9.10 7.02 20.50
N HIS A 983 9.49 8.30 20.34
CA HIS A 983 10.20 9.07 21.37
C HIS A 983 9.43 9.12 22.69
N VAL A 984 8.11 9.37 22.61
CA VAL A 984 7.25 9.42 23.80
C VAL A 984 7.17 8.07 24.49
N THR A 985 7.00 6.99 23.72
CA THR A 985 6.94 5.63 24.26
C THR A 985 8.25 5.24 24.94
N LYS A 986 9.41 5.63 24.39
CA LYS A 986 10.73 5.39 25.01
C LYS A 986 10.78 5.98 26.43
N VAL A 987 10.34 7.23 26.59
CA VAL A 987 10.32 7.94 27.89
C VAL A 987 9.30 7.33 28.85
N LEU A 988 8.04 7.17 28.44
CA LEU A 988 6.97 6.70 29.34
C LEU A 988 7.17 5.27 29.86
N HIS A 989 7.90 4.43 29.12
CA HIS A 989 8.20 3.05 29.52
C HIS A 989 9.60 2.90 30.14
N LYS A 990 10.36 3.99 30.26
CA LYS A 990 11.72 4.00 30.81
C LYS A 990 12.62 2.97 30.11
N GLU A 991 12.52 2.85 28.78
CA GLU A 991 13.41 1.97 28.03
C GLU A 991 14.84 2.52 28.16
N ALA A 992 15.77 1.69 28.64
CA ALA A 992 17.19 2.05 28.71
C ALA A 992 17.72 2.33 27.29
N GLU A 993 18.61 3.33 27.17
CA GLU A 993 19.31 3.63 25.92
C GLU A 993 20.25 2.51 25.49
#